data_AF-A0A9L0S388-F1
#
_entry.id   AF-A0A9L0S388-F1
#
_cell.length_a   1.000
_cell.length_b   1.000
_cell.length_c   1.000
_cell.angle_alpha   90.00
_cell.angle_beta   90.00
_cell.angle_gamma   90.00
#
_symmetry.space_group_name_H-M   'P 1'
#
loop_
_entity.id
_entity.type
_entity.pdbx_description
1 polymer ?
#
loop_
_entity_poly.entity_id
_entity_poly.type
_entity_poly.pdbx_seq_one_letter_code
_entity_poly.pdbx_strand_id
1 'polypeptide(L)'
;MEEASPYSLLDICLNFLTTHLEKFCSERQDGTLCLQEPGVFPQEVADRLLQTMAFHGLLNDGTVGIFRGNQMRLKRACIRKAKISAVAFRKAFCHHKLVELDATGVNADITITDIISGLGSNKWIQQNLQCLVLNSLTLSLEDPYERCFSRLSGLRALSITNVLFYNEDLAEVASLPRLESLDISNTSITDITALLACKDRLKSLTMHHLKCLKMTTTQILDVVRELKHLNHLDISDDKQFTSDIALRLLEQKDILPNLVSLDVSGRKHVTDKAVEAFIQQRPSMQFVGLLATDAGYSEFLTGEGHLKVSGEANETQIAEALKRYSERAFFVREALFHLFSLTHVMEKTKPEILKLVVTGMRNHPMNLPVQLAASACVFNLTKQDLAAGMPVRLLADVTHLLLKAMEHFPNHQQLQKNCLLSLCSDRILQDVPFNRFEAAKLVMQWLCNHEDQNMQRMAVAIISILAAKNNIAEVQELHSELMWKDFIDHISSLLHSVEVEVSYFAAGIIAHLISRGEQAWTLSRSQRNSLLDDLHSAILKWPTPECEMVAYRSFNPFFPLLGCFTTPGVQLWAVWAMQHVCSKNPSRYCSMLIEEGGLQHLYNIKEHEQTDPHVQQIAVAILDSLEKHIVRHGRPPPCKKQPQARLN
;
A
#
# COMPACT_ATOMS: atom_id res chain seq x y z
N MET A 1 10.70 -10.49 13.12
CA MET A 1 9.88 -11.51 13.83
C MET A 1 8.37 -11.26 13.67
N GLU A 2 7.86 -10.02 13.75
CA GLU A 2 6.42 -9.75 13.58
C GLU A 2 5.84 -10.08 12.19
N GLU A 3 6.56 -9.77 11.10
CA GLU A 3 6.06 -10.00 9.72
C GLU A 3 6.16 -11.45 9.24
N ALA A 4 6.89 -12.29 9.96
CA ALA A 4 6.90 -13.75 9.77
C ALA A 4 5.78 -14.44 10.58
N SER A 5 5.14 -13.72 11.51
CA SER A 5 4.07 -14.22 12.37
C SER A 5 2.70 -13.93 11.76
N PRO A 6 1.64 -14.73 12.05
CA PRO A 6 0.27 -14.42 11.63
C PRO A 6 -0.22 -13.07 12.20
N TYR A 7 -1.28 -12.50 11.63
CA TYR A 7 -1.82 -11.22 12.07
C TYR A 7 -2.40 -11.48 13.45
N SER A 8 -2.32 -10.50 14.34
CA SER A 8 -3.02 -10.65 15.61
C SER A 8 -4.50 -10.89 15.31
N LEU A 9 -5.16 -11.73 16.13
CA LEU A 9 -6.60 -11.97 15.95
C LEU A 9 -7.38 -10.65 15.93
N LEU A 10 -6.94 -9.68 16.72
CA LEU A 10 -7.47 -8.32 16.73
C LEU A 10 -7.37 -7.67 15.34
N ASP A 11 -6.19 -7.66 14.71
CA ASP A 11 -6.02 -7.03 13.39
C ASP A 11 -6.81 -7.77 12.30
N ILE A 12 -6.93 -9.10 12.38
CA ILE A 12 -7.77 -9.89 11.48
C ILE A 12 -9.24 -9.47 11.64
N CYS A 13 -9.74 -9.41 12.88
CA CYS A 13 -11.12 -9.01 13.17
C CYS A 13 -11.41 -7.58 12.76
N LEU A 14 -10.50 -6.64 13.04
CA LEU A 14 -10.65 -5.24 12.64
C LEU A 14 -10.66 -5.10 11.12
N ASN A 15 -9.74 -5.74 10.39
CA ASN A 15 -9.74 -5.73 8.94
C ASN A 15 -11.02 -6.34 8.36
N PHE A 16 -11.51 -7.44 8.94
CA PHE A 16 -12.78 -8.05 8.52
C PHE A 16 -13.98 -7.13 8.77
N LEU A 17 -14.01 -6.45 9.92
CA LEU A 17 -15.06 -5.48 10.25
C LEU A 17 -15.02 -4.26 9.32
N THR A 18 -13.84 -3.70 9.04
CA THR A 18 -13.71 -2.52 8.18
C THR A 18 -14.00 -2.82 6.70
N THR A 19 -13.80 -4.06 6.26
CA THR A 19 -14.14 -4.49 4.89
C THR A 19 -15.61 -4.81 4.69
N HIS A 20 -16.37 -4.96 5.78
CA HIS A 20 -17.78 -5.36 5.76
C HIS A 20 -18.64 -4.46 6.65
N LEU A 21 -18.38 -3.16 6.68
CA LEU A 21 -19.08 -2.21 7.54
C LEU A 21 -20.60 -2.25 7.31
N GLU A 22 -21.05 -2.53 6.09
CA GLU A 22 -22.45 -2.68 5.70
C GLU A 22 -23.18 -3.82 6.42
N LYS A 23 -22.44 -4.85 6.87
CA LYS A 23 -23.02 -5.98 7.63
C LYS A 23 -23.16 -5.68 9.12
N PHE A 24 -22.28 -4.84 9.66
CA PHE A 24 -22.17 -4.57 11.10
C PHE A 24 -22.77 -3.23 11.53
N CYS A 25 -23.00 -2.33 10.58
CA CYS A 25 -23.53 -1.00 10.84
C CYS A 25 -24.95 -0.84 10.29
N SER A 26 -25.75 0.00 10.93
CA SER A 26 -27.00 0.54 10.41
C SER A 26 -26.84 2.03 10.14
N GLU A 27 -27.57 2.53 9.15
CA GLU A 27 -27.62 3.95 8.84
C GLU A 27 -28.62 4.68 9.77
N ARG A 28 -28.19 5.80 10.35
CA ARG A 28 -29.06 6.70 11.11
C ARG A 28 -29.88 7.59 10.16
N GLN A 29 -30.90 8.25 10.69
CA GLN A 29 -31.73 9.20 9.92
C GLN A 29 -30.94 10.34 9.26
N ASP A 30 -29.76 10.68 9.79
CA ASP A 30 -28.89 11.72 9.25
C ASP A 30 -27.81 11.18 8.28
N GLY A 31 -27.96 9.94 7.81
CA GLY A 31 -27.04 9.29 6.87
C GLY A 31 -25.75 8.74 7.50
N THR A 32 -25.61 8.85 8.83
CA THR A 32 -24.39 8.39 9.51
C THR A 32 -24.48 6.96 9.99
N LEU A 33 -23.36 6.22 9.90
CA LEU A 33 -23.32 4.83 10.33
C LEU A 33 -23.27 4.72 11.85
N CYS A 34 -23.90 3.70 12.41
CA CYS A 34 -23.69 3.25 13.78
C CYS A 34 -23.59 1.74 13.84
N LEU A 35 -22.75 1.22 14.74
CA LEU A 35 -22.70 -0.22 14.98
C LEU A 35 -24.02 -0.72 15.55
N GLN A 36 -24.48 -1.86 15.04
CA GLN A 36 -25.71 -2.51 15.49
C GLN A 36 -25.55 -3.19 16.86
N GLU A 37 -24.32 -3.54 17.22
CA GLU A 37 -23.96 -4.18 18.48
C GLU A 37 -24.15 -3.22 19.67
N PRO A 38 -24.87 -3.62 20.73
CA PRO A 38 -25.07 -2.77 21.91
C PRO A 38 -23.82 -2.66 22.80
N GLY A 39 -22.80 -3.49 22.58
CA GLY A 39 -21.59 -3.58 23.39
C GLY A 39 -20.69 -2.33 23.35
N VAL A 40 -20.08 -1.99 24.49
CA VAL A 40 -19.06 -0.94 24.58
C VAL A 40 -17.71 -1.52 24.20
N PHE A 41 -17.05 -0.92 23.21
CA PHE A 41 -15.72 -1.32 22.81
C PHE A 41 -14.69 -0.87 23.85
N PRO A 42 -13.72 -1.74 24.21
CA PRO A 42 -12.56 -1.31 24.98
C PRO A 42 -11.84 -0.16 24.26
N GLN A 43 -11.35 0.82 25.02
CA GLN A 43 -10.75 2.04 24.47
C GLN A 43 -9.62 1.74 23.47
N GLU A 44 -8.75 0.78 23.77
CA GLU A 44 -7.64 0.40 22.88
C GLU A 44 -8.13 -0.17 21.54
N VAL A 45 -9.25 -0.90 21.56
CA VAL A 45 -9.87 -1.47 20.35
C VAL A 45 -10.55 -0.37 19.54
N ALA A 46 -11.22 0.59 20.20
CA ALA A 46 -11.83 1.73 19.52
C ALA A 46 -10.78 2.65 18.87
N ASP A 47 -9.69 2.97 19.58
CA ASP A 47 -8.56 3.74 19.05
C ASP A 47 -7.95 3.01 17.83
N ARG A 48 -7.72 1.69 17.93
CA ARG A 48 -7.22 0.87 16.81
C ARG A 48 -8.18 0.81 15.63
N LEU A 49 -9.48 0.65 15.87
CA LEU A 49 -10.47 0.62 14.81
C LEU A 49 -10.47 1.92 14.01
N LEU A 50 -10.46 3.07 14.70
CA LEU A 50 -10.36 4.38 14.05
C LEU A 50 -9.08 4.49 13.21
N GLN A 51 -7.95 4.05 13.76
CA GLN A 51 -6.66 4.04 13.05
C GLN A 51 -6.68 3.14 11.81
N THR A 52 -7.27 1.94 11.91
CA THR A 52 -7.42 1.01 10.77
C THR A 52 -8.35 1.60 9.70
N MET A 53 -9.45 2.25 10.09
CA MET A 53 -10.34 2.93 9.15
C MET A 53 -9.66 4.12 8.46
N ALA A 54 -8.88 4.91 9.20
CA ALA A 54 -8.08 6.00 8.63
C ALA A 54 -7.03 5.47 7.64
N PHE A 55 -6.34 4.39 8.02
CA PHE A 55 -5.32 3.73 7.18
C PHE A 55 -5.90 3.24 5.84
N HIS A 56 -7.11 2.65 5.86
CA HIS A 56 -7.80 2.20 4.65
C HIS A 56 -8.54 3.32 3.90
N GLY A 57 -8.45 4.58 4.35
CA GLY A 57 -9.09 5.72 3.70
C GLY A 57 -10.62 5.71 3.75
N LEU A 58 -11.20 5.02 4.75
CA LEU A 58 -12.64 4.82 4.85
C LEU A 58 -13.37 5.98 5.55
N LEU A 59 -12.65 6.87 6.23
CA LEU A 59 -13.26 7.92 7.04
C LEU A 59 -13.86 9.04 6.19
N ASN A 60 -15.19 9.11 6.21
CA ASN A 60 -16.01 10.20 5.68
C ASN A 60 -17.14 10.56 6.66
N ASP A 61 -17.95 11.58 6.33
CA ASP A 61 -19.06 12.08 7.16
C ASP A 61 -20.06 11.00 7.61
N GLY A 62 -20.29 9.98 6.77
CA GLY A 62 -21.14 8.84 7.09
C GLY A 62 -20.46 7.88 8.07
N THR A 63 -19.27 7.38 7.73
CA THR A 63 -18.57 6.33 8.49
C THR A 63 -18.05 6.79 9.84
N VAL A 64 -17.65 8.07 9.96
CA VAL A 64 -17.21 8.67 11.22
C VAL A 64 -18.32 8.69 12.28
N GLY A 65 -19.57 8.53 11.84
CA GLY A 65 -20.74 8.29 12.69
C GLY A 65 -20.58 7.15 13.71
N ILE A 66 -19.77 6.13 13.39
CA ILE A 66 -19.54 4.96 14.26
C ILE A 66 -18.97 5.39 15.62
N PHE A 67 -18.19 6.48 15.65
CA PHE A 67 -17.55 7.00 16.86
C PHE A 67 -18.41 8.01 17.62
N ARG A 68 -19.67 8.22 17.20
CA ARG A 68 -20.63 9.07 17.91
C ARG A 68 -21.24 8.31 19.10
N GLY A 69 -21.08 8.88 20.29
CA GLY A 69 -21.67 8.37 21.54
C GLY A 69 -20.73 7.47 22.36
N ASN A 70 -21.30 6.82 23.38
CA ASN A 70 -20.51 6.22 24.46
C ASN A 70 -20.01 4.79 24.20
N GLN A 71 -20.39 4.17 23.08
CA GLN A 71 -19.97 2.80 22.73
C GLN A 71 -18.51 2.73 22.27
N MET A 72 -17.98 3.81 21.70
CA MET A 72 -16.64 3.87 21.13
C MET A 72 -15.79 4.90 21.88
N ARG A 73 -15.31 4.57 23.09
CA ARG A 73 -14.57 5.52 23.92
C ARG A 73 -13.16 5.75 23.39
N LEU A 74 -12.91 6.91 22.80
CA LEU A 74 -11.60 7.27 22.27
C LEU A 74 -10.75 8.03 23.28
N LYS A 75 -9.45 7.74 23.31
CA LYS A 75 -8.43 8.61 23.92
C LYS A 75 -7.39 9.10 22.92
N ARG A 76 -7.08 8.29 21.91
CA ARG A 76 -6.11 8.62 20.87
C ARG A 76 -6.81 8.53 19.52
N ALA A 77 -7.07 9.68 18.94
CA ALA A 77 -7.77 9.76 17.67
C ALA A 77 -6.77 9.99 16.53
N CYS A 78 -6.68 9.04 15.61
CA CYS A 78 -5.90 9.18 14.38
C CYS A 78 -6.86 9.22 13.19
N ILE A 79 -7.01 10.39 12.59
CA ILE A 79 -7.95 10.66 11.49
C ILE A 79 -7.22 11.16 10.24
N ARG A 80 -5.97 10.72 10.04
CA ARG A 80 -5.14 11.16 8.92
C ARG A 80 -5.86 10.97 7.59
N LYS A 81 -5.82 11.99 6.73
CA LYS A 81 -6.42 12.01 5.38
C LYS A 81 -7.93 11.71 5.34
N ALA A 82 -8.64 11.89 6.47
CA ALA A 82 -10.09 11.71 6.52
C ALA A 82 -10.82 12.80 5.74
N LYS A 83 -11.92 12.43 5.07
CA LYS A 83 -12.78 13.35 4.32
C LYS A 83 -14.01 13.71 5.14
N ILE A 84 -13.80 14.46 6.23
CA ILE A 84 -14.85 14.79 7.20
C ILE A 84 -15.08 16.30 7.35
N SER A 85 -16.34 16.71 7.44
CA SER A 85 -16.76 18.07 7.70
C SER A 85 -16.56 18.49 9.16
N ALA A 86 -16.54 19.79 9.40
CA ALA A 86 -16.48 20.35 10.75
C ALA A 86 -17.62 19.86 11.66
N VAL A 87 -18.83 19.68 11.10
CA VAL A 87 -19.99 19.17 11.83
C VAL A 87 -19.80 17.70 12.20
N ALA A 88 -19.33 16.87 11.26
CA ALA A 88 -19.06 15.47 11.52
C ALA A 88 -17.95 15.28 12.55
N PHE A 89 -16.87 16.07 12.47
CA PHE A 89 -15.79 16.09 13.46
C PHE A 89 -16.33 16.40 14.87
N ARG A 90 -17.11 17.49 15.01
CA ARG A 90 -17.69 17.89 16.30
C ARG A 90 -18.55 16.79 16.92
N LYS A 91 -19.44 16.20 16.13
CA LYS A 91 -20.34 15.13 16.60
C LYS A 91 -19.61 13.84 16.99
N ALA A 92 -18.54 13.50 16.27
CA ALA A 92 -17.83 12.24 16.49
C ALA A 92 -16.76 12.32 17.58
N PHE A 93 -16.02 13.43 17.68
CA PHE A 93 -14.78 13.47 18.46
C PHE A 93 -14.84 14.33 19.72
N CYS A 94 -15.58 15.44 19.70
CA CYS A 94 -15.50 16.44 20.76
C CYS A 94 -16.13 16.03 22.09
N HIS A 95 -16.94 14.96 22.12
CA HIS A 95 -17.51 14.43 23.37
C HIS A 95 -16.57 13.44 24.09
N HIS A 96 -15.50 12.97 23.43
CA HIS A 96 -14.53 12.04 23.99
C HIS A 96 -13.54 12.72 24.95
N LYS A 97 -12.80 11.90 25.70
CA LYS A 97 -11.70 12.35 26.59
C LYS A 97 -10.36 12.17 25.89
N LEU A 98 -10.18 12.90 24.78
CA LEU A 98 -9.01 12.80 23.92
C LEU A 98 -7.76 13.35 24.58
N VAL A 99 -6.70 12.54 24.63
CA VAL A 99 -5.34 12.90 25.04
C VAL A 99 -4.49 13.25 23.82
N GLU A 100 -4.75 12.60 22.69
CA GLU A 100 -4.01 12.81 21.44
C GLU A 100 -4.98 12.88 20.25
N LEU A 101 -4.72 13.81 19.34
CA LEU A 101 -5.39 13.90 18.05
C LEU A 101 -4.36 14.12 16.95
N ASP A 102 -4.35 13.22 15.95
CA ASP A 102 -3.67 13.42 14.68
C ASP A 102 -4.69 13.62 13.57
N ALA A 103 -4.77 14.86 13.08
CA ALA A 103 -5.64 15.30 11.99
C ALA A 103 -4.84 15.68 10.72
N THR A 104 -3.68 15.07 10.52
CA THR A 104 -2.84 15.31 9.34
C THR A 104 -3.60 15.07 8.03
N GLY A 105 -3.69 16.07 7.17
CA GLY A 105 -4.24 15.96 5.82
C GLY A 105 -5.75 15.73 5.75
N VAL A 106 -6.50 15.96 6.83
CA VAL A 106 -7.97 15.90 6.80
C VAL A 106 -8.49 16.92 5.77
N ASN A 107 -9.31 16.47 4.81
CA ASN A 107 -9.77 17.28 3.70
C ASN A 107 -11.27 17.10 3.40
N ALA A 108 -12.09 17.95 4.01
CA ALA A 108 -13.47 18.22 3.61
C ALA A 108 -13.94 19.50 4.32
N ASP A 109 -13.61 20.67 3.77
CA ASP A 109 -13.95 22.02 4.24
C ASP A 109 -13.65 22.36 5.73
N ILE A 110 -13.08 21.43 6.50
CA ILE A 110 -12.74 21.62 7.90
C ILE A 110 -11.43 22.40 8.04
N THR A 111 -11.50 23.48 8.79
CA THR A 111 -10.34 24.35 9.06
C THR A 111 -9.64 23.99 10.36
N ILE A 112 -8.44 24.54 10.57
CA ILE A 112 -7.77 24.49 11.89
C ILE A 112 -8.70 25.09 12.96
N THR A 113 -9.33 26.22 12.66
CA THR A 113 -10.25 26.91 13.55
C THR A 113 -11.45 26.04 13.95
N ASP A 114 -12.01 25.26 13.03
CA ASP A 114 -13.08 24.30 13.33
C ASP A 114 -12.64 23.20 14.29
N ILE A 115 -11.42 22.68 14.11
CA ILE A 115 -10.86 21.66 14.99
C ILE A 115 -10.61 22.24 16.38
N ILE A 116 -9.95 23.41 16.48
CA ILE A 116 -9.65 24.04 17.77
C ILE A 116 -10.93 24.45 18.49
N SER A 117 -11.91 25.04 17.80
CA SER A 117 -13.19 25.41 18.39
C SER A 117 -13.99 24.19 18.85
N GLY A 118 -13.98 23.11 18.06
CA GLY A 118 -14.61 21.84 18.42
C GLY A 118 -13.99 21.23 19.67
N LEU A 119 -12.67 21.08 19.70
CA LEU A 119 -11.94 20.56 20.87
C LEU A 119 -12.12 21.47 22.09
N GLY A 120 -12.08 22.79 21.87
CA GLY A 120 -12.30 23.81 22.87
C GLY A 120 -13.73 23.84 23.42
N SER A 121 -14.71 23.15 22.84
CA SER A 121 -16.05 23.04 23.42
C SER A 121 -16.11 22.12 24.66
N ASN A 122 -15.11 21.25 24.84
CA ASN A 122 -15.08 20.27 25.91
C ASN A 122 -14.03 20.63 26.98
N LYS A 123 -14.50 20.94 28.20
CA LYS A 123 -13.64 21.29 29.34
C LYS A 123 -12.58 20.24 29.68
N TRP A 124 -12.88 18.95 29.47
CA TRP A 124 -11.90 17.89 29.69
C TRP A 124 -10.74 18.03 28.72
N ILE A 125 -11.05 18.16 27.42
CA ILE A 125 -10.06 18.25 26.33
C ILE A 125 -9.17 19.49 26.54
N GLN A 126 -9.75 20.64 26.88
CA GLN A 126 -9.01 21.87 27.17
C GLN A 126 -7.88 21.69 28.18
N GLN A 127 -8.04 20.83 29.19
CA GLN A 127 -7.09 20.68 30.30
C GLN A 127 -6.13 19.50 30.14
N ASN A 128 -6.43 18.58 29.23
CA ASN A 128 -5.79 17.26 29.22
C ASN A 128 -5.47 16.71 27.83
N LEU A 129 -5.85 17.39 26.74
CA LEU A 129 -5.28 17.12 25.42
C LEU A 129 -3.80 17.44 25.47
N GLN A 130 -2.93 16.46 25.22
CA GLN A 130 -1.48 16.59 25.35
C GLN A 130 -0.79 16.73 24.00
N CYS A 131 -1.28 16.03 22.97
CA CYS A 131 -0.69 16.04 21.64
C CYS A 131 -1.74 16.41 20.58
N LEU A 132 -1.39 17.37 19.72
CA LEU A 132 -2.22 17.80 18.62
C LEU A 132 -1.38 17.94 17.35
N VAL A 133 -1.76 17.24 16.29
CA VAL A 133 -1.11 17.28 14.98
C VAL A 133 -2.10 17.79 13.94
N LEU A 134 -1.76 18.89 13.29
CA LEU A 134 -2.61 19.67 12.38
C LEU A 134 -1.86 19.96 11.06
N ASN A 135 -1.23 18.92 10.52
CA ASN A 135 -0.34 19.06 9.37
C ASN A 135 -1.13 19.01 8.05
N SER A 136 -0.76 19.85 7.08
CA SER A 136 -1.29 19.80 5.71
C SER A 136 -2.83 19.89 5.61
N LEU A 137 -3.47 20.65 6.48
CA LEU A 137 -4.93 20.93 6.43
C LEU A 137 -5.26 21.93 5.31
N THR A 138 -6.45 21.79 4.73
CA THR A 138 -6.94 22.67 3.66
C THR A 138 -7.03 24.12 4.13
N LEU A 139 -6.57 25.04 3.28
CA LEU A 139 -6.71 26.48 3.49
C LEU A 139 -8.13 26.91 3.14
N SER A 140 -8.87 27.46 4.09
CA SER A 140 -10.03 28.29 3.76
C SER A 140 -9.52 29.68 3.41
N LEU A 141 -10.00 30.25 2.29
CA LEU A 141 -9.74 31.65 1.91
C LEU A 141 -10.38 32.65 2.90
N GLU A 142 -11.25 32.16 3.80
CA GLU A 142 -12.02 32.93 4.78
C GLU A 142 -11.69 32.53 6.24
N ASP A 143 -10.51 31.96 6.51
CA ASP A 143 -10.14 31.52 7.88
C ASP A 143 -10.19 32.73 8.84
N PRO A 144 -10.98 32.68 9.93
CA PRO A 144 -11.06 33.78 10.89
C PRO A 144 -9.68 34.11 11.48
N TYR A 145 -9.46 35.39 11.78
CA TYR A 145 -8.19 35.91 12.30
C TYR A 145 -7.73 35.29 13.64
N GLU A 146 -8.59 34.58 14.37
CA GLU A 146 -8.27 34.04 15.70
C GLU A 146 -8.53 32.52 15.79
N ARG A 147 -7.45 31.76 15.98
CA ARG A 147 -7.51 30.30 16.14
C ARG A 147 -7.75 29.85 17.57
N CYS A 148 -7.53 30.72 18.56
CA CYS A 148 -7.81 30.48 19.98
C CYS A 148 -7.07 29.27 20.58
N PHE A 149 -5.79 29.07 20.25
CA PHE A 149 -5.01 27.94 20.80
C PHE A 149 -4.93 27.98 22.32
N SER A 150 -4.97 29.18 22.91
CA SER A 150 -4.97 29.44 24.35
C SER A 150 -6.02 28.65 25.15
N ARG A 151 -7.10 28.19 24.51
CA ARG A 151 -8.13 27.34 25.14
C ARG A 151 -7.62 25.94 25.50
N LEU A 152 -6.57 25.46 24.85
CA LEU A 152 -6.01 24.11 25.02
C LEU A 152 -4.85 24.13 26.03
N SER A 153 -5.12 24.61 27.25
CA SER A 153 -4.15 24.73 28.35
C SER A 153 -3.39 23.44 28.72
N GLY A 154 -3.95 22.27 28.40
CA GLY A 154 -3.32 20.96 28.62
C GLY A 154 -2.20 20.59 27.63
N LEU A 155 -2.11 21.32 26.52
CA LEU A 155 -1.30 20.93 25.36
C LEU A 155 0.20 20.97 25.67
N ARG A 156 0.88 19.87 25.32
CA ARG A 156 2.32 19.66 25.53
C ARG A 156 3.07 19.58 24.20
N ALA A 157 2.47 18.98 23.19
CA ALA A 157 3.05 18.82 21.88
C ALA A 157 2.08 19.34 20.81
N LEU A 158 2.59 20.23 19.96
CA LEU A 158 1.86 20.76 18.81
C LEU A 158 2.72 20.61 17.56
N SER A 159 2.18 19.96 16.54
CA SER A 159 2.78 19.93 15.20
C SER A 159 1.82 20.58 14.22
N ILE A 160 2.29 21.66 13.59
CA ILE A 160 1.59 22.46 12.61
C ILE A 160 2.54 22.69 11.45
N THR A 161 2.38 21.91 10.39
CA THR A 161 3.26 21.96 9.21
C THR A 161 2.47 22.07 7.93
N ASN A 162 3.07 22.69 6.90
CA ASN A 162 2.43 22.90 5.58
C ASN A 162 1.07 23.62 5.67
N VAL A 163 0.93 24.62 6.54
CA VAL A 163 -0.30 25.42 6.66
C VAL A 163 0.04 26.91 6.82
N LEU A 164 -0.96 27.77 6.61
CA LEU A 164 -0.84 29.21 6.87
C LEU A 164 -0.83 29.45 8.39
N PHE A 165 0.34 29.54 8.98
CA PHE A 165 0.53 29.82 10.41
C PHE A 165 1.52 30.97 10.55
N TYR A 166 1.10 32.04 11.23
CA TYR A 166 1.77 33.35 11.26
C TYR A 166 2.32 33.66 12.67
N ASN A 167 2.90 34.85 12.83
CA ASN A 167 3.57 35.24 14.07
C ASN A 167 2.58 35.40 15.23
N GLU A 168 1.36 35.83 14.96
CA GLU A 168 0.27 35.98 15.94
C GLU A 168 -0.13 34.62 16.52
N ASP A 169 -0.27 33.61 15.65
CA ASP A 169 -0.55 32.24 16.08
C ASP A 169 0.60 31.66 16.92
N LEU A 170 1.84 31.94 16.53
CA LEU A 170 3.02 31.53 17.28
C LEU A 170 3.03 32.15 18.69
N ALA A 171 2.64 33.41 18.81
CA ALA A 171 2.53 34.09 20.10
C ALA A 171 1.45 33.44 21.00
N GLU A 172 0.29 33.09 20.44
CA GLU A 172 -0.74 32.35 21.19
C GLU A 172 -0.23 30.99 21.66
N VAL A 173 0.37 30.21 20.76
CA VAL A 173 0.89 28.87 21.07
C VAL A 173 2.02 28.95 22.10
N ALA A 174 2.95 29.89 21.94
CA ALA A 174 4.06 30.08 22.88
C ALA A 174 3.56 30.47 24.27
N SER A 175 2.38 31.09 24.41
CA SER A 175 1.78 31.41 25.71
C SER A 175 1.24 30.19 26.47
N LEU A 176 1.10 29.03 25.83
CA LEU A 176 0.55 27.82 26.45
C LEU A 176 1.41 27.35 27.63
N PRO A 177 0.79 27.05 28.79
CA PRO A 177 1.52 26.86 30.04
C PRO A 177 2.31 25.54 30.12
N ARG A 178 1.97 24.56 29.28
CA ARG A 178 2.53 23.20 29.31
C ARG A 178 3.23 22.80 28.01
N LEU A 179 3.41 23.72 27.07
CA LEU A 179 4.02 23.42 25.78
C LEU A 179 5.50 23.03 25.96
N GLU A 180 5.84 21.83 25.51
CA GLU A 180 7.18 21.23 25.60
C GLU A 180 7.74 20.89 24.21
N SER A 181 6.89 20.62 23.21
CA SER A 181 7.30 20.30 21.85
C SER A 181 6.51 21.12 20.84
N LEU A 182 7.22 21.77 19.93
CA LEU A 182 6.62 22.58 18.88
C LEU A 182 7.28 22.30 17.52
N ASP A 183 6.47 21.95 16.54
CA ASP A 183 6.88 21.84 15.14
C ASP A 183 6.08 22.85 14.31
N ILE A 184 6.81 23.78 13.69
CA ILE A 184 6.29 24.89 12.87
C ILE A 184 6.80 24.81 11.43
N SER A 185 7.21 23.62 10.97
CA SER A 185 7.89 23.44 9.69
C SER A 185 7.06 23.88 8.48
N ASN A 186 7.69 24.54 7.51
CA ASN A 186 7.05 25.05 6.29
C ASN A 186 5.75 25.87 6.55
N THR A 187 5.80 26.75 7.53
CA THR A 187 4.74 27.72 7.85
C THR A 187 5.06 29.12 7.31
N SER A 188 4.18 30.08 7.57
CA SER A 188 4.29 31.48 7.15
C SER A 188 4.92 32.40 8.20
N ILE A 189 5.53 31.83 9.25
CA ILE A 189 6.24 32.57 10.29
C ILE A 189 7.39 33.36 9.67
N THR A 190 7.47 34.63 10.03
CA THR A 190 8.56 35.53 9.60
C THR A 190 9.52 35.86 10.74
N ASP A 191 9.09 35.69 12.00
CA ASP A 191 9.84 35.99 13.21
C ASP A 191 9.53 34.96 14.33
N ILE A 192 10.56 34.37 14.94
CA ILE A 192 10.45 33.35 15.98
C ILE A 192 10.60 33.88 17.42
N THR A 193 10.74 35.19 17.62
CA THR A 193 10.97 35.82 18.94
C THR A 193 9.89 35.48 19.96
N ALA A 194 8.65 35.20 19.50
CA ALA A 194 7.56 34.75 20.36
C ALA A 194 7.88 33.47 21.17
N LEU A 195 8.80 32.62 20.68
CA LEU A 195 9.26 31.42 21.40
C LEU A 195 9.90 31.74 22.76
N LEU A 196 10.39 32.96 22.97
CA LEU A 196 10.94 33.38 24.25
C LEU A 196 9.90 33.31 25.39
N ALA A 197 8.60 33.37 25.08
CA ALA A 197 7.53 33.18 26.06
C ALA A 197 7.46 31.75 26.62
N CYS A 198 8.02 30.76 25.92
CA CYS A 198 8.10 29.36 26.33
C CYS A 198 9.51 28.85 26.60
N LYS A 199 10.51 29.73 26.72
CA LYS A 199 11.92 29.36 26.88
C LYS A 199 12.24 28.44 28.06
N ASP A 200 11.49 28.56 29.16
CA ASP A 200 11.72 27.79 30.39
C ASP A 200 11.09 26.38 30.38
N ARG A 201 10.35 26.03 29.31
CA ARG A 201 9.61 24.77 29.21
C ARG A 201 9.76 24.05 27.87
N LEU A 202 10.10 24.76 26.79
CA LEU A 202 10.26 24.17 25.47
C LEU A 202 11.48 23.25 25.44
N LYS A 203 11.26 21.97 25.14
CA LYS A 203 12.27 20.90 25.07
C LYS A 203 12.56 20.46 23.63
N SER A 204 11.61 20.62 22.72
CA SER A 204 11.74 20.22 21.33
C SER A 204 11.21 21.30 20.40
N LEU A 205 12.02 21.68 19.42
CA LEU A 205 11.69 22.69 18.42
C LEU A 205 12.08 22.19 17.03
N THR A 206 11.11 22.14 16.13
CA THR A 206 11.30 21.78 14.72
C THR A 206 10.91 22.96 13.84
N MET A 207 11.86 23.41 13.04
CA MET A 207 11.79 24.57 12.15
C MET A 207 12.26 24.19 10.74
N HIS A 208 11.87 23.00 10.28
CA HIS A 208 12.27 22.49 8.98
C HIS A 208 11.64 23.34 7.86
N HIS A 209 12.45 23.73 6.87
CA HIS A 209 12.00 24.45 5.68
C HIS A 209 11.12 25.69 5.96
N LEU A 210 11.50 26.54 6.93
CA LEU A 210 10.85 27.83 7.22
C LEU A 210 11.14 28.89 6.13
N LYS A 211 10.58 28.71 4.94
CA LYS A 211 10.81 29.57 3.75
C LYS A 211 10.48 31.06 3.94
N CYS A 212 9.59 31.40 4.87
CA CYS A 212 9.12 32.76 5.11
C CYS A 212 9.92 33.51 6.18
N LEU A 213 10.87 32.85 6.85
CA LEU A 213 11.63 33.46 7.94
C LEU A 213 12.49 34.63 7.42
N LYS A 214 12.26 35.83 7.95
CA LYS A 214 12.94 37.07 7.51
C LYS A 214 14.09 37.49 8.43
N MET A 215 14.23 36.82 9.57
CA MET A 215 15.27 37.11 10.55
C MET A 215 16.66 36.81 10.00
N THR A 216 17.63 37.64 10.40
CA THR A 216 19.05 37.37 10.15
C THR A 216 19.54 36.19 10.99
N THR A 217 20.62 35.53 10.55
CA THR A 217 21.24 34.42 11.30
C THR A 217 21.54 34.80 12.75
N THR A 218 22.05 36.01 13.00
CA THR A 218 22.32 36.49 14.36
C THR A 218 21.06 36.57 15.22
N GLN A 219 19.98 37.16 14.69
CA GLN A 219 18.71 37.28 15.42
C GLN A 219 18.12 35.89 15.76
N ILE A 220 18.22 34.93 14.84
CA ILE A 220 17.74 33.57 15.09
C ILE A 220 18.57 32.90 16.18
N LEU A 221 19.90 33.02 16.11
CA LEU A 221 20.80 32.49 17.14
C LEU A 221 20.58 33.12 18.51
N ASP A 222 20.23 34.41 18.57
CA ASP A 222 19.92 35.10 19.82
C ASP A 222 18.67 34.53 20.50
N VAL A 223 17.62 34.23 19.73
CA VAL A 223 16.44 33.54 20.26
C VAL A 223 16.78 32.12 20.70
N VAL A 224 17.46 31.34 19.85
CA VAL A 224 17.81 29.94 20.13
C VAL A 224 18.71 29.82 21.37
N ARG A 225 19.61 30.78 21.60
CA ARG A 225 20.49 30.82 22.79
C ARG A 225 19.71 30.92 24.10
N GLU A 226 18.59 31.60 24.11
CA GLU A 226 17.74 31.75 25.30
C GLU A 226 16.92 30.49 25.61
N LEU A 227 16.76 29.57 24.65
CA LEU A 227 16.04 28.30 24.83
C LEU A 227 16.91 27.24 25.52
N LYS A 228 17.37 27.53 26.75
CA LYS A 228 18.36 26.72 27.49
C LYS A 228 17.91 25.30 27.85
N HIS A 229 16.60 25.05 27.87
CA HIS A 229 16.00 23.75 28.17
C HIS A 229 15.74 22.88 26.93
N LEU A 230 16.15 23.36 25.75
CA LEU A 230 15.96 22.64 24.50
C LEU A 230 16.88 21.43 24.41
N ASN A 231 16.27 20.26 24.22
CA ASN A 231 16.93 18.96 24.07
C ASN A 231 16.98 18.54 22.59
N HIS A 232 15.98 18.96 21.80
CA HIS A 232 15.86 18.63 20.38
C HIS A 232 15.70 19.91 19.56
N LEU A 233 16.58 20.08 18.57
CA LEU A 233 16.50 21.16 17.59
C LEU A 233 16.60 20.58 16.19
N ASP A 234 15.61 20.88 15.36
CA ASP A 234 15.65 20.60 13.93
C ASP A 234 15.55 21.92 13.16
N ILE A 235 16.63 22.24 12.46
CA ILE A 235 16.74 23.38 11.54
C ILE A 235 17.09 22.89 10.12
N SER A 236 16.72 21.66 9.78
CA SER A 236 16.96 21.06 8.46
C SER A 236 16.21 21.79 7.33
N ASP A 237 16.64 21.57 6.09
CA ASP A 237 16.06 22.20 4.89
C ASP A 237 16.21 21.31 3.66
N ASP A 238 15.46 21.58 2.60
CA ASP A 238 15.44 20.80 1.36
C ASP A 238 16.49 21.28 0.33
N LYS A 239 17.64 21.78 0.80
CA LYS A 239 18.77 22.32 -0.02
C LYS A 239 18.45 23.54 -0.90
N GLN A 240 17.19 24.00 -0.92
CA GLN A 240 16.72 25.13 -1.72
C GLN A 240 17.16 26.48 -1.14
N PHE A 241 17.27 26.59 0.19
CA PHE A 241 17.64 27.83 0.85
C PHE A 241 19.09 27.81 1.34
N THR A 242 19.88 28.79 0.91
CA THR A 242 21.27 28.96 1.36
C THR A 242 21.29 29.84 2.61
N SER A 243 21.08 29.23 3.78
CA SER A 243 21.32 29.88 5.07
C SER A 243 22.57 29.31 5.71
N ASP A 244 23.40 30.17 6.28
CA ASP A 244 24.57 29.83 7.07
C ASP A 244 24.23 29.49 8.53
N ILE A 245 22.94 29.48 8.91
CA ILE A 245 22.49 29.27 10.29
C ILE A 245 23.05 28.00 10.92
N ALA A 246 23.06 26.88 10.20
CA ALA A 246 23.56 25.62 10.72
C ALA A 246 25.07 25.68 10.99
N LEU A 247 25.85 26.21 10.05
CA LEU A 247 27.29 26.41 10.24
C LEU A 247 27.56 27.34 11.43
N ARG A 248 26.91 28.52 11.46
CA ARG A 248 27.10 29.51 12.53
C ARG A 248 26.68 28.99 13.90
N LEU A 249 25.66 28.12 13.97
CA LEU A 249 25.24 27.43 15.18
C LEU A 249 26.31 26.43 15.66
N LEU A 250 26.86 25.61 14.75
CA LEU A 250 27.90 24.63 15.06
C LEU A 250 29.20 25.30 15.57
N GLU A 251 29.48 26.53 15.15
CA GLU A 251 30.62 27.33 15.62
C GLU A 251 30.44 27.91 17.04
N GLN A 252 29.22 27.93 17.59
CA GLN A 252 28.97 28.46 18.93
C GLN A 252 29.33 27.45 20.02
N LYS A 253 30.12 27.88 21.01
CA LYS A 253 30.50 27.04 22.16
C LYS A 253 29.42 27.00 23.26
N ASP A 254 28.82 28.14 23.57
CA ASP A 254 27.94 28.30 24.74
C ASP A 254 26.44 28.21 24.40
N ILE A 255 26.07 27.69 23.23
CA ILE A 255 24.68 27.57 22.79
C ILE A 255 24.13 26.17 23.13
N LEU A 256 22.87 26.09 23.56
CA LEU A 256 22.14 24.82 23.75
C LEU A 256 22.94 23.73 24.50
N PRO A 257 23.30 23.95 25.77
CA PRO A 257 24.18 23.04 26.52
C PRO A 257 23.56 21.65 26.76
N ASN A 258 22.22 21.56 26.78
CA ASN A 258 21.48 20.32 27.05
C ASN A 258 21.04 19.58 25.78
N LEU A 259 21.50 20.02 24.61
CA LEU A 259 21.06 19.45 23.34
C LEU A 259 21.53 17.99 23.21
N VAL A 260 20.57 17.09 22.97
CA VAL A 260 20.82 15.66 22.72
C VAL A 260 20.50 15.25 21.28
N SER A 261 19.84 16.12 20.52
CA SER A 261 19.40 15.84 19.17
C SER A 261 19.47 17.10 18.32
N LEU A 262 20.28 17.08 17.28
CA LEU A 262 20.41 18.18 16.33
C LEU A 262 20.15 17.67 14.91
N ASP A 263 19.27 18.33 14.17
CA ASP A 263 19.09 18.07 12.75
C ASP A 263 19.46 19.29 11.91
N VAL A 264 20.48 19.15 11.08
CA VAL A 264 20.94 20.16 10.12
C VAL A 264 20.93 19.62 8.69
N SER A 265 20.20 18.54 8.44
CA SER A 265 20.13 17.88 7.13
C SER A 265 19.72 18.86 6.02
N GLY A 266 20.31 18.70 4.84
CA GLY A 266 20.12 19.51 3.65
C GLY A 266 20.59 20.97 3.75
N ARG A 267 21.30 21.34 4.82
CA ARG A 267 22.00 22.62 4.93
C ARG A 267 23.36 22.56 4.24
N LYS A 268 23.70 23.63 3.54
CA LYS A 268 25.02 23.78 2.88
C LYS A 268 26.08 24.22 3.89
N HIS A 269 27.36 23.96 3.58
CA HIS A 269 28.52 24.39 4.36
C HIS A 269 28.64 23.78 5.76
N VAL A 270 27.86 22.74 6.05
CA VAL A 270 28.02 21.93 7.27
C VAL A 270 29.17 20.96 7.03
N THR A 271 30.31 21.22 7.68
CA THR A 271 31.55 20.43 7.49
C THR A 271 31.79 19.44 8.62
N ASP A 272 32.49 18.35 8.31
CA ASP A 272 32.99 17.32 9.23
C ASP A 272 33.59 17.92 10.50
N LYS A 273 34.54 18.85 10.34
CA LYS A 273 35.24 19.48 11.47
C LYS A 273 34.31 20.25 12.40
N ALA A 274 33.33 20.97 11.84
CA ALA A 274 32.38 21.75 12.63
C ALA A 274 31.45 20.82 13.42
N VAL A 275 30.95 19.77 12.78
CA VAL A 275 30.09 18.76 13.41
C VAL A 275 30.85 18.00 14.52
N GLU A 276 32.08 17.56 14.24
CA GLU A 276 32.92 16.84 15.19
C GLU A 276 33.19 17.70 16.44
N ALA A 277 33.63 18.95 16.25
CA ALA A 277 33.89 19.86 17.36
C ALA A 277 32.62 20.14 18.20
N PHE A 278 31.45 20.22 17.57
CA PHE A 278 30.18 20.44 18.25
C PHE A 278 29.75 19.23 19.09
N ILE A 279 29.93 18.01 18.57
CA ILE A 279 29.60 16.75 19.26
C ILE A 279 30.58 16.48 20.41
N GLN A 280 31.88 16.72 20.23
CA GLN A 280 32.88 16.53 21.29
C GLN A 280 32.59 17.37 22.54
N GLN A 281 32.00 18.55 22.37
CA GLN A 281 31.55 19.41 23.49
C GLN A 281 30.28 18.89 24.18
N ARG A 282 29.56 17.93 23.57
CA ARG A 282 28.25 17.43 24.03
C ARG A 282 28.23 15.89 24.01
N PRO A 283 28.90 15.22 24.98
CA PRO A 283 29.01 13.76 25.00
C PRO A 283 27.67 13.03 25.19
N SER A 284 26.63 13.72 25.67
CA SER A 284 25.27 13.18 25.80
C SER A 284 24.47 13.16 24.50
N MET A 285 25.06 13.57 23.37
CA MET A 285 24.38 13.58 22.08
C MET A 285 23.89 12.18 21.70
N GLN A 286 22.64 12.10 21.30
CA GLN A 286 21.94 10.88 20.90
C GLN A 286 21.63 10.87 19.41
N PHE A 287 21.47 12.04 18.78
CA PHE A 287 21.15 12.12 17.38
C PHE A 287 21.79 13.33 16.68
N VAL A 288 22.33 13.11 15.49
CA VAL A 288 22.74 14.18 14.56
C VAL A 288 22.26 13.89 13.15
N GLY A 289 21.54 14.83 12.54
CA GLY A 289 21.08 14.74 11.15
C GLY A 289 21.96 15.51 10.17
N LEU A 290 22.53 14.78 9.21
CA LEU A 290 23.55 15.23 8.25
C LEU A 290 23.23 14.85 6.80
N LEU A 291 22.08 14.24 6.52
CA LEU A 291 21.68 13.84 5.17
C LEU A 291 21.71 15.06 4.24
N ALA A 292 22.20 14.92 3.01
CA ALA A 292 22.34 15.99 2.03
C ALA A 292 23.18 17.21 2.49
N THR A 293 24.14 17.01 3.39
CA THR A 293 25.14 18.01 3.81
C THR A 293 26.54 17.64 3.34
N ASP A 294 27.51 18.57 3.41
CA ASP A 294 28.90 18.27 3.05
C ASP A 294 29.54 17.25 4.02
N ALA A 295 29.00 17.12 5.24
CA ALA A 295 29.37 16.11 6.24
C ALA A 295 28.57 14.80 6.15
N GLY A 296 27.66 14.67 5.18
CA GLY A 296 26.77 13.51 5.05
C GLY A 296 27.49 12.19 4.77
N TYR A 297 28.69 12.22 4.19
CA TYR A 297 29.52 11.05 3.89
C TYR A 297 30.54 10.71 4.97
N SER A 298 30.49 11.41 6.10
CA SER A 298 31.61 11.34 7.02
C SER A 298 31.73 9.99 7.71
N GLU A 299 32.90 9.35 7.55
CA GLU A 299 33.18 8.01 8.09
C GLU A 299 33.43 8.00 9.61
N PHE A 300 33.81 9.14 10.21
CA PHE A 300 34.04 9.20 11.66
C PHE A 300 32.75 9.08 12.47
N LEU A 301 31.59 9.22 11.82
CA LEU A 301 30.27 9.03 12.40
C LEU A 301 29.64 7.75 11.87
N THR A 302 30.00 6.59 12.42
CA THR A 302 29.47 5.32 11.93
C THR A 302 27.94 5.18 12.06
N GLY A 303 27.33 5.90 13.02
CA GLY A 303 25.91 5.75 13.40
C GLY A 303 25.66 4.54 14.30
N GLU A 304 26.72 3.80 14.66
CA GLU A 304 26.69 2.67 15.57
C GLU A 304 26.84 3.13 17.03
N GLY A 305 26.26 2.36 17.96
CA GLY A 305 26.27 2.70 19.39
C GLY A 305 25.17 3.69 19.79
N HIS A 306 25.53 4.60 20.73
CA HIS A 306 24.59 5.53 21.38
C HIS A 306 24.19 6.72 20.50
N LEU A 307 25.11 7.17 19.62
CA LEU A 307 24.85 8.29 18.71
C LEU A 307 24.26 7.78 17.39
N LYS A 308 22.99 8.09 17.15
CA LYS A 308 22.33 7.86 15.86
C LYS A 308 22.63 8.99 14.90
N VAL A 309 22.87 8.64 13.64
CA VAL A 309 23.22 9.62 12.60
C VAL A 309 22.38 9.33 11.38
N SER A 310 21.68 10.33 10.84
CA SER A 310 21.07 10.24 9.51
C SER A 310 22.01 10.90 8.51
N GLY A 311 22.51 10.13 7.55
CA GLY A 311 23.54 10.53 6.60
C GLY A 311 23.53 9.63 5.36
N GLU A 312 24.58 9.71 4.57
CA GLU A 312 24.71 9.06 3.24
C GLU A 312 25.87 8.06 3.18
N ALA A 313 26.66 7.94 4.25
CA ALA A 313 27.90 7.17 4.24
C ALA A 313 27.69 5.64 4.24
N ASN A 314 26.66 5.14 4.94
CA ASN A 314 26.44 3.70 5.13
C ASN A 314 24.96 3.31 5.32
N GLU A 315 24.69 2.00 5.33
CA GLU A 315 23.35 1.42 5.49
C GLU A 315 22.67 1.88 6.79
N THR A 316 23.38 1.92 7.92
CA THR A 316 22.85 2.32 9.23
C THR A 316 22.36 3.77 9.22
N GLN A 317 23.15 4.66 8.62
CA GLN A 317 22.81 6.07 8.49
C GLN A 317 21.60 6.31 7.59
N ILE A 318 21.58 5.63 6.44
CA ILE A 318 20.48 5.72 5.47
C ILE A 318 19.19 5.14 6.06
N ALA A 319 19.27 4.05 6.81
CA ALA A 319 18.13 3.47 7.51
C ALA A 319 17.57 4.42 8.58
N GLU A 320 18.43 5.08 9.36
CA GLU A 320 17.99 6.09 10.33
C GLU A 320 17.34 7.30 9.63
N ALA A 321 17.87 7.72 8.48
CA ALA A 321 17.29 8.78 7.66
C ALA A 321 15.87 8.42 7.17
N LEU A 322 15.68 7.23 6.58
CA LEU A 322 14.36 6.78 6.12
C LEU A 322 13.35 6.63 7.26
N LYS A 323 13.82 6.24 8.45
CA LYS A 323 12.98 6.09 9.64
C LYS A 323 12.49 7.43 10.16
N ARG A 324 13.35 8.46 10.21
CA ARG A 324 12.99 9.77 10.76
C ARG A 324 12.29 10.68 9.77
N TYR A 325 12.66 10.59 8.50
CA TYR A 325 12.19 11.50 7.47
C TYR A 325 11.06 10.93 6.63
N SER A 326 10.37 9.88 7.09
CA SER A 326 9.36 9.15 6.31
C SER A 326 8.25 10.03 5.72
N GLU A 327 7.99 11.22 6.30
CA GLU A 327 6.98 12.19 5.83
C GLU A 327 7.58 13.34 4.99
N ARG A 328 8.90 13.42 4.83
CA ARG A 328 9.61 14.50 4.11
C ARG A 328 10.13 13.98 2.75
N ALA A 329 9.38 14.26 1.69
CA ALA A 329 9.62 13.67 0.36
C ALA A 329 11.05 13.89 -0.17
N PHE A 330 11.65 15.07 0.05
CA PHE A 330 13.01 15.37 -0.38
C PHE A 330 14.04 14.44 0.27
N PHE A 331 14.01 14.32 1.60
CA PHE A 331 14.93 13.44 2.33
C PHE A 331 14.69 11.96 2.06
N VAL A 332 13.43 11.53 1.92
CA VAL A 332 13.12 10.15 1.51
C VAL A 332 13.73 9.86 0.14
N ARG A 333 13.56 10.77 -0.82
CA ARG A 333 14.16 10.63 -2.16
C ARG A 333 15.68 10.53 -2.09
N GLU A 334 16.36 11.41 -1.35
CA GLU A 334 17.82 11.38 -1.21
C GLU A 334 18.29 10.08 -0.56
N ALA A 335 17.70 9.70 0.58
CA ALA A 335 18.08 8.48 1.27
C ALA A 335 17.88 7.22 0.40
N LEU A 336 16.77 7.15 -0.36
CA LEU A 336 16.53 6.05 -1.31
C LEU A 336 17.52 6.06 -2.48
N PHE A 337 17.91 7.23 -2.97
CA PHE A 337 18.91 7.35 -4.03
C PHE A 337 20.27 6.78 -3.59
N HIS A 338 20.71 7.08 -2.37
CA HIS A 338 21.94 6.50 -1.82
C HIS A 338 21.77 5.01 -1.47
N LEU A 339 20.60 4.61 -0.97
CA LEU A 339 20.30 3.21 -0.71
C LEU A 339 20.39 2.36 -1.98
N PHE A 340 19.94 2.89 -3.13
CA PHE A 340 19.99 2.17 -4.40
C PHE A 340 21.41 1.68 -4.72
N SER A 341 22.43 2.52 -4.52
CA SER A 341 23.84 2.17 -4.73
C SER A 341 24.31 1.02 -3.83
N LEU A 342 23.81 0.94 -2.59
CA LEU A 342 24.14 -0.14 -1.65
C LEU A 342 23.39 -1.43 -1.95
N THR A 343 22.14 -1.34 -2.40
CA THR A 343 21.29 -2.53 -2.66
C THR A 343 21.73 -3.31 -3.90
N HIS A 344 22.41 -2.68 -4.86
CA HIS A 344 22.81 -3.35 -6.10
C HIS A 344 23.71 -4.59 -5.87
N VAL A 345 24.62 -4.49 -4.90
CA VAL A 345 25.61 -5.54 -4.55
C VAL A 345 25.18 -6.39 -3.35
N MET A 346 23.94 -6.24 -2.89
CA MET A 346 23.45 -6.92 -1.69
C MET A 346 23.12 -8.39 -1.99
N GLU A 347 23.67 -9.30 -1.18
CA GLU A 347 23.48 -10.76 -1.29
C GLU A 347 22.66 -11.35 -0.13
N LYS A 348 22.48 -10.60 0.96
CA LYS A 348 21.73 -11.03 2.13
C LYS A 348 20.35 -10.39 2.14
N THR A 349 19.33 -11.19 2.46
CA THR A 349 17.97 -10.70 2.68
C THR A 349 17.93 -9.72 3.86
N LYS A 350 17.33 -8.53 3.63
CA LYS A 350 17.22 -7.43 4.60
C LYS A 350 15.77 -6.92 4.73
N PRO A 351 14.88 -7.64 5.45
CA PRO A 351 13.47 -7.24 5.57
C PRO A 351 13.26 -5.86 6.20
N GLU A 352 14.10 -5.50 7.18
CA GLU A 352 14.07 -4.22 7.87
C GLU A 352 14.32 -3.03 6.94
N ILE A 353 15.20 -3.17 5.95
CA ILE A 353 15.47 -2.14 4.95
C ILE A 353 14.30 -2.04 3.98
N LEU A 354 13.81 -3.18 3.48
CA LEU A 354 12.65 -3.20 2.58
C LEU A 354 11.42 -2.57 3.23
N LYS A 355 11.22 -2.76 4.55
CA LYS A 355 10.15 -2.10 5.31
C LYS A 355 10.26 -0.58 5.31
N LEU A 356 11.47 -0.03 5.41
CA LEU A 356 11.70 1.41 5.32
C LEU A 356 11.39 1.94 3.91
N VAL A 357 11.78 1.21 2.87
CA VAL A 357 11.45 1.54 1.47
C VAL A 357 9.94 1.54 1.25
N VAL A 358 9.23 0.50 1.72
CA VAL A 358 7.77 0.38 1.68
C VAL A 358 7.09 1.54 2.40
N THR A 359 7.64 1.97 3.54
CA THR A 359 7.11 3.13 4.28
C THR A 359 7.24 4.41 3.46
N GLY A 360 8.39 4.64 2.81
CA GLY A 360 8.59 5.76 1.90
C GLY A 360 7.60 5.77 0.74
N MET A 361 7.41 4.61 0.07
CA MET A 361 6.43 4.47 -1.01
C MET A 361 5.02 4.78 -0.56
N ARG A 362 4.62 4.26 0.61
CA ARG A 362 3.27 4.42 1.16
C ARG A 362 2.95 5.86 1.54
N ASN A 363 3.92 6.57 2.11
CA ASN A 363 3.74 7.95 2.56
C ASN A 363 3.68 8.94 1.38
N HIS A 364 4.37 8.64 0.27
CA HIS A 364 4.52 9.52 -0.89
C HIS A 364 3.98 8.92 -2.20
N PRO A 365 2.72 8.47 -2.28
CA PRO A 365 2.21 7.70 -3.42
C PRO A 365 2.19 8.49 -4.74
N MET A 366 2.04 9.82 -4.67
CA MET A 366 2.00 10.72 -5.82
C MET A 366 3.34 11.42 -6.10
N ASN A 367 4.42 11.10 -5.38
CA ASN A 367 5.73 11.71 -5.61
C ASN A 367 6.57 10.80 -6.53
N LEU A 368 6.63 11.15 -7.83
CA LEU A 368 7.36 10.37 -8.83
C LEU A 368 8.83 10.11 -8.45
N PRO A 369 9.65 11.11 -8.05
CA PRO A 369 11.04 10.85 -7.65
C PRO A 369 11.18 9.82 -6.53
N VAL A 370 10.32 9.87 -5.51
CA VAL A 370 10.32 8.88 -4.43
C VAL A 370 9.94 7.49 -4.95
N GLN A 371 8.86 7.37 -5.73
CA GLN A 371 8.42 6.07 -6.27
C GLN A 371 9.46 5.47 -7.22
N LEU A 372 10.13 6.29 -8.03
CA LEU A 372 11.17 5.85 -8.95
C LEU A 372 12.37 5.26 -8.20
N ALA A 373 12.89 5.98 -7.19
CA ALA A 373 14.01 5.50 -6.38
C ALA A 373 13.64 4.28 -5.52
N ALA A 374 12.44 4.30 -4.93
CA ALA A 374 11.95 3.21 -4.10
C ALA A 374 11.73 1.92 -4.89
N SER A 375 11.07 1.99 -6.06
CA SER A 375 10.85 0.82 -6.91
C SER A 375 12.16 0.19 -7.40
N ALA A 376 13.19 1.00 -7.64
CA ALA A 376 14.53 0.49 -7.96
C ALA A 376 15.16 -0.26 -6.77
N CYS A 377 15.04 0.27 -5.55
CA CYS A 377 15.49 -0.40 -4.34
C CYS A 377 14.72 -1.70 -4.09
N VAL A 378 13.40 -1.68 -4.27
CA VAL A 378 12.54 -2.87 -4.16
C VAL A 378 13.04 -3.97 -5.09
N PHE A 379 13.20 -3.66 -6.38
CA PHE A 379 13.71 -4.63 -7.36
C PHE A 379 15.04 -5.26 -6.91
N ASN A 380 16.00 -4.44 -6.48
CA ASN A 380 17.29 -4.93 -6.01
C ASN A 380 17.18 -5.79 -4.74
N LEU A 381 16.26 -5.45 -3.83
CA LEU A 381 16.04 -6.16 -2.57
C LEU A 381 15.20 -7.45 -2.73
N THR A 382 14.51 -7.62 -3.87
CA THR A 382 13.66 -8.78 -4.15
C THR A 382 14.11 -9.57 -5.39
N LYS A 383 15.35 -9.39 -5.85
CA LYS A 383 15.90 -10.20 -6.95
C LYS A 383 16.24 -11.62 -6.50
N GLN A 384 15.93 -12.62 -7.32
CA GLN A 384 16.37 -14.01 -7.16
C GLN A 384 16.11 -14.55 -5.73
N ASP A 385 17.11 -15.17 -5.11
CA ASP A 385 17.03 -15.81 -3.80
C ASP A 385 16.73 -14.84 -2.64
N LEU A 386 16.96 -13.54 -2.82
CA LEU A 386 16.62 -12.55 -1.80
C LEU A 386 15.12 -12.55 -1.50
N ALA A 387 14.28 -12.69 -2.52
CA ALA A 387 12.83 -12.77 -2.37
C ALA A 387 12.40 -14.01 -1.58
N ALA A 388 13.09 -15.14 -1.74
CA ALA A 388 12.78 -16.38 -1.02
C ALA A 388 12.93 -16.21 0.50
N GLY A 389 13.91 -15.41 0.94
CA GLY A 389 14.11 -15.07 2.34
C GLY A 389 13.17 -13.99 2.88
N MET A 390 12.43 -13.27 2.03
CA MET A 390 11.56 -12.16 2.47
C MET A 390 10.26 -12.67 3.10
N PRO A 391 9.75 -11.99 4.16
CA PRO A 391 8.44 -12.29 4.71
C PRO A 391 7.34 -12.10 3.67
N VAL A 392 6.47 -13.10 3.49
CA VAL A 392 5.38 -13.09 2.49
C VAL A 392 4.47 -11.87 2.64
N ARG A 393 4.25 -11.41 3.87
CA ARG A 393 3.44 -10.20 4.15
C ARG A 393 4.08 -8.93 3.66
N LEU A 394 5.39 -8.81 3.85
CA LEU A 394 6.14 -7.66 3.37
C LEU A 394 6.12 -7.65 1.84
N LEU A 395 6.27 -8.82 1.20
CA LEU A 395 6.12 -8.94 -0.24
C LEU A 395 4.70 -8.59 -0.72
N ALA A 396 3.65 -8.96 0.01
CA ALA A 396 2.26 -8.57 -0.33
C ALA A 396 2.07 -7.04 -0.30
N ASP A 397 2.60 -6.38 0.74
CA ASP A 397 2.60 -4.92 0.85
C ASP A 397 3.39 -4.26 -0.31
N VAL A 398 4.56 -4.82 -0.63
CA VAL A 398 5.39 -4.38 -1.77
C VAL A 398 4.62 -4.51 -3.07
N THR A 399 4.06 -5.68 -3.36
CA THR A 399 3.29 -5.94 -4.59
C THR A 399 2.13 -4.95 -4.73
N HIS A 400 1.37 -4.73 -3.66
CA HIS A 400 0.27 -3.75 -3.67
C HIS A 400 0.75 -2.33 -3.98
N LEU A 401 1.86 -1.89 -3.38
CA LEU A 401 2.42 -0.55 -3.62
C LEU A 401 3.03 -0.39 -5.01
N LEU A 402 3.66 -1.43 -5.56
CA LEU A 402 4.16 -1.43 -6.94
C LEU A 402 3.01 -1.29 -7.94
N LEU A 403 1.92 -2.03 -7.75
CA LEU A 403 0.73 -1.91 -8.61
C LEU A 403 0.13 -0.50 -8.54
N LYS A 404 0.00 0.08 -7.34
CA LYS A 404 -0.41 1.49 -7.19
C LYS A 404 0.56 2.46 -7.87
N ALA A 405 1.87 2.23 -7.80
CA ALA A 405 2.84 3.08 -8.48
C ALA A 405 2.69 2.99 -10.00
N MET A 406 2.42 1.79 -10.54
CA MET A 406 2.12 1.60 -11.96
C MET A 406 0.87 2.35 -12.39
N GLU A 407 -0.20 2.31 -11.57
CA GLU A 407 -1.47 3.01 -11.80
C GLU A 407 -1.30 4.54 -11.78
N HIS A 408 -0.58 5.09 -10.81
CA HIS A 408 -0.37 6.55 -10.70
C HIS A 408 0.57 7.11 -11.78
N PHE A 409 1.51 6.30 -12.29
CA PHE A 409 2.57 6.73 -13.20
C PHE A 409 2.66 5.88 -14.49
N PRO A 410 1.57 5.76 -15.28
CA PRO A 410 1.51 4.84 -16.42
C PRO A 410 2.53 5.16 -17.52
N ASN A 411 2.86 6.43 -17.69
CA ASN A 411 3.73 6.93 -18.77
C ASN A 411 5.23 6.95 -18.39
N HIS A 412 5.60 6.54 -17.16
CA HIS A 412 6.98 6.60 -16.70
C HIS A 412 7.72 5.27 -16.88
N GLN A 413 8.33 5.09 -18.05
CA GLN A 413 8.97 3.85 -18.49
C GLN A 413 9.92 3.21 -17.46
N GLN A 414 10.83 3.98 -16.83
CA GLN A 414 11.78 3.40 -15.89
C GLN A 414 11.10 2.89 -14.60
N LEU A 415 10.07 3.58 -14.12
CA LEU A 415 9.29 3.13 -12.96
C LEU A 415 8.53 1.85 -13.30
N GLN A 416 7.89 1.81 -14.48
CA GLN A 416 7.17 0.64 -14.97
C GLN A 416 8.11 -0.56 -15.11
N LYS A 417 9.29 -0.36 -15.69
CA LYS A 417 10.35 -1.38 -15.78
C LYS A 417 10.73 -1.96 -14.42
N ASN A 418 10.99 -1.11 -13.42
CA ASN A 418 11.33 -1.56 -12.07
C ASN A 418 10.20 -2.36 -11.42
N CYS A 419 8.96 -1.93 -11.62
CA CYS A 419 7.77 -2.63 -11.10
C CYS A 419 7.59 -3.99 -11.76
N LEU A 420 7.65 -4.07 -13.09
CA LEU A 420 7.55 -5.32 -13.85
C LEU A 420 8.67 -6.29 -13.47
N LEU A 421 9.91 -5.82 -13.40
CA LEU A 421 11.06 -6.64 -12.98
C LEU A 421 10.87 -7.22 -11.56
N SER A 422 10.30 -6.44 -10.64
CA SER A 422 10.01 -6.91 -9.29
C SER A 422 8.86 -7.93 -9.29
N LEU A 423 7.79 -7.66 -10.05
CA LEU A 423 6.63 -8.55 -10.17
C LEU A 423 6.97 -9.88 -10.86
N CYS A 424 7.98 -9.93 -11.74
CA CYS A 424 8.48 -11.15 -12.36
C CYS A 424 9.12 -12.14 -11.38
N SER A 425 9.27 -11.81 -10.10
CA SER A 425 9.81 -12.74 -9.10
C SER A 425 8.87 -13.94 -8.93
N ASP A 426 9.41 -15.15 -9.12
CA ASP A 426 8.67 -16.41 -8.93
C ASP A 426 8.02 -16.47 -7.55
N ARG A 427 8.76 -16.10 -6.50
CA ARG A 427 8.24 -16.05 -5.12
C ARG A 427 7.00 -15.15 -5.02
N ILE A 428 7.01 -13.99 -5.68
CA ILE A 428 5.87 -13.06 -5.69
C ILE A 428 4.69 -13.66 -6.44
N LEU A 429 4.88 -14.10 -7.69
CA LEU A 429 3.78 -14.62 -8.51
C LEU A 429 3.20 -15.92 -7.94
N GLN A 430 4.04 -16.73 -7.29
CA GLN A 430 3.67 -18.06 -6.84
C GLN A 430 3.00 -18.07 -5.46
N ASP A 431 3.60 -17.38 -4.49
CA ASP A 431 3.31 -17.59 -3.06
C ASP A 431 2.66 -16.37 -2.38
N VAL A 432 2.79 -15.18 -2.96
CA VAL A 432 2.28 -13.95 -2.35
C VAL A 432 0.80 -13.76 -2.68
N PRO A 433 -0.07 -13.46 -1.69
CA PRO A 433 -1.45 -13.10 -1.95
C PRO A 433 -1.55 -11.65 -2.41
N PHE A 434 -2.04 -11.41 -3.62
CA PHE A 434 -2.34 -10.08 -4.16
C PHE A 434 -3.48 -10.14 -5.18
N ASN A 435 -4.00 -8.97 -5.57
CA ASN A 435 -5.03 -8.87 -6.59
C ASN A 435 -4.44 -9.14 -7.98
N ARG A 436 -4.47 -10.42 -8.40
CA ARG A 436 -3.94 -10.88 -9.69
C ARG A 436 -4.69 -10.29 -10.89
N PHE A 437 -5.97 -9.98 -10.73
CA PHE A 437 -6.78 -9.32 -11.76
C PHE A 437 -6.24 -7.91 -12.04
N GLU A 438 -6.09 -7.11 -10.98
CA GLU A 438 -5.58 -5.73 -11.12
C GLU A 438 -4.15 -5.73 -11.66
N ALA A 439 -3.31 -6.68 -11.20
CA ALA A 439 -1.97 -6.85 -11.72
C ALA A 439 -1.95 -7.13 -13.24
N ALA A 440 -2.78 -8.07 -13.71
CA ALA A 440 -2.85 -8.39 -15.12
C ALA A 440 -3.32 -7.21 -15.97
N LYS A 441 -4.36 -6.51 -15.51
CA LYS A 441 -4.88 -5.30 -16.17
C LYS A 441 -3.79 -4.23 -16.32
N LEU A 442 -3.08 -3.89 -15.26
CA LEU A 442 -2.02 -2.87 -15.28
C LEU A 442 -0.84 -3.28 -16.19
N VAL A 443 -0.44 -4.56 -16.16
CA VAL A 443 0.62 -5.08 -17.02
C VAL A 443 0.20 -5.05 -18.49
N MET A 444 -1.05 -5.39 -18.81
CA MET A 444 -1.61 -5.31 -20.17
C MET A 444 -1.72 -3.88 -20.68
N GLN A 445 -2.24 -2.96 -19.86
CA GLN A 445 -2.32 -1.54 -20.22
C GLN A 445 -0.96 -0.95 -20.55
N TRP A 446 0.10 -1.37 -19.84
CA TRP A 446 1.45 -0.93 -20.16
C TRP A 446 1.95 -1.50 -21.49
N LEU A 447 1.75 -2.80 -21.73
CA LEU A 447 2.12 -3.51 -22.97
C LEU A 447 1.52 -2.86 -24.22
N CYS A 448 0.22 -2.54 -24.18
CA CYS A 448 -0.48 -1.94 -25.33
C CYS A 448 0.09 -0.57 -25.74
N ASN A 449 0.83 0.08 -24.85
CA ASN A 449 1.32 1.45 -25.03
C ASN A 449 2.83 1.54 -25.31
N HIS A 450 3.58 0.43 -25.34
CA HIS A 450 5.05 0.44 -25.39
C HIS A 450 5.67 -0.67 -26.26
N GLU A 451 6.71 -0.33 -27.04
CA GLU A 451 7.38 -1.23 -28.00
C GLU A 451 8.70 -1.86 -27.51
N ASP A 452 9.04 -1.76 -26.21
CA ASP A 452 10.29 -2.34 -25.69
C ASP A 452 10.23 -3.87 -25.61
N GLN A 453 11.00 -4.54 -26.46
CA GLN A 453 11.00 -6.01 -26.57
C GLN A 453 11.36 -6.76 -25.27
N ASN A 454 12.26 -6.23 -24.45
CA ASN A 454 12.65 -6.90 -23.20
C ASN A 454 11.52 -6.80 -22.17
N MET A 455 10.89 -5.63 -22.10
CA MET A 455 9.75 -5.42 -21.20
C MET A 455 8.50 -6.15 -21.68
N GLN A 456 8.29 -6.27 -23.00
CA GLN A 456 7.24 -7.10 -23.56
C GLN A 456 7.39 -8.57 -23.14
N ARG A 457 8.60 -9.14 -23.22
CA ARG A 457 8.86 -10.52 -22.75
C ARG A 457 8.54 -10.70 -21.26
N MET A 458 8.91 -9.74 -20.41
CA MET A 458 8.61 -9.79 -18.97
C MET A 458 7.12 -9.71 -18.69
N ALA A 459 6.43 -8.75 -19.30
CA ALA A 459 5.01 -8.54 -19.08
C ALA A 459 4.19 -9.73 -19.61
N VAL A 460 4.59 -10.30 -20.75
CA VAL A 460 4.04 -11.56 -21.26
C VAL A 460 4.29 -12.70 -20.27
N ALA A 461 5.49 -12.86 -19.72
CA ALA A 461 5.78 -13.89 -18.71
C ALA A 461 4.91 -13.74 -17.45
N ILE A 462 4.75 -12.51 -16.94
CA ILE A 462 3.86 -12.21 -15.82
C ILE A 462 2.43 -12.63 -16.16
N ILE A 463 1.88 -12.17 -17.28
CA ILE A 463 0.49 -12.48 -17.68
C ILE A 463 0.32 -13.99 -17.86
N SER A 464 1.26 -14.68 -18.50
CA SER A 464 1.22 -16.13 -18.66
C SER A 464 1.14 -16.87 -17.31
N ILE A 465 1.95 -16.47 -16.33
CA ILE A 465 1.93 -17.07 -14.99
C ILE A 465 0.62 -16.73 -14.25
N LEU A 466 0.18 -15.47 -14.30
CA LEU A 466 -1.06 -15.05 -13.66
C LEU A 466 -2.28 -15.77 -14.26
N ALA A 467 -2.31 -15.90 -15.59
CA ALA A 467 -3.37 -16.55 -16.34
C ALA A 467 -3.37 -18.07 -16.11
N ALA A 468 -2.19 -18.69 -16.01
CA ALA A 468 -2.05 -20.10 -15.63
C ALA A 468 -2.55 -20.37 -14.21
N LYS A 469 -2.27 -19.49 -13.25
CA LYS A 469 -2.62 -19.73 -11.85
C LYS A 469 -4.08 -19.46 -11.49
N ASN A 470 -4.74 -18.52 -12.16
CA ASN A 470 -5.92 -17.92 -11.57
C ASN A 470 -7.00 -17.48 -12.54
N ASN A 471 -7.11 -18.16 -13.69
CA ASN A 471 -8.27 -18.01 -14.56
C ASN A 471 -8.61 -16.54 -14.87
N ILE A 472 -7.61 -15.71 -15.15
CA ILE A 472 -7.86 -14.36 -15.67
C ILE A 472 -8.69 -14.45 -16.96
N ALA A 473 -8.51 -15.54 -17.72
CA ALA A 473 -9.34 -15.90 -18.86
C ALA A 473 -10.79 -16.32 -18.49
N GLU A 474 -11.17 -16.53 -17.22
CA GLU A 474 -12.59 -16.67 -16.84
C GLU A 474 -13.27 -15.30 -16.64
N VAL A 475 -12.50 -14.23 -16.46
CA VAL A 475 -13.03 -12.88 -16.22
C VAL A 475 -13.34 -12.21 -17.55
N GLN A 476 -14.63 -12.14 -17.89
CA GLN A 476 -15.10 -11.70 -19.20
C GLN A 476 -14.66 -10.28 -19.55
N GLU A 477 -14.51 -9.41 -18.57
CA GLU A 477 -14.14 -8.00 -18.73
C GLU A 477 -12.72 -7.82 -19.29
N LEU A 478 -11.82 -8.81 -19.12
CA LEU A 478 -10.44 -8.74 -19.60
C LEU A 478 -10.22 -9.36 -20.98
N HIS A 479 -11.23 -10.04 -21.54
CA HIS A 479 -11.06 -10.79 -22.79
C HIS A 479 -10.64 -9.91 -23.96
N SER A 480 -11.24 -8.73 -24.09
CA SER A 480 -10.85 -7.76 -25.13
C SER A 480 -9.43 -7.24 -24.93
N GLU A 481 -8.98 -7.10 -23.69
CA GLU A 481 -7.61 -6.65 -23.36
C GLU A 481 -6.57 -7.76 -23.58
N LEU A 482 -6.98 -9.04 -23.49
CA LEU A 482 -6.12 -10.20 -23.75
C LEU A 482 -5.95 -10.51 -25.24
N MET A 483 -6.90 -10.14 -26.10
CA MET A 483 -6.88 -10.46 -27.53
C MET A 483 -6.04 -9.45 -28.34
N TRP A 484 -4.73 -9.45 -28.14
CA TRP A 484 -3.78 -8.69 -28.96
C TRP A 484 -2.67 -9.61 -29.49
N LYS A 485 -2.03 -9.20 -30.59
CA LYS A 485 -1.24 -10.09 -31.45
C LYS A 485 -0.11 -10.81 -30.69
N ASP A 486 0.78 -10.10 -30.00
CA ASP A 486 1.97 -10.76 -29.43
C ASP A 486 1.63 -11.65 -28.23
N PHE A 487 0.56 -11.34 -27.47
CA PHE A 487 0.07 -12.25 -26.44
C PHE A 487 -0.50 -13.53 -27.04
N ILE A 488 -1.35 -13.43 -28.07
CA ILE A 488 -1.90 -14.61 -28.74
C ILE A 488 -0.78 -15.43 -29.39
N ASP A 489 0.20 -14.80 -30.04
CA ASP A 489 1.33 -15.49 -30.64
C ASP A 489 2.21 -16.16 -29.56
N HIS A 490 2.39 -15.54 -28.39
CA HIS A 490 3.10 -16.16 -27.27
C HIS A 490 2.34 -17.33 -26.64
N ILE A 491 1.06 -17.16 -26.32
CA ILE A 491 0.22 -18.24 -25.77
C ILE A 491 0.12 -19.40 -26.77
N SER A 492 0.05 -19.11 -28.07
CA SER A 492 0.10 -20.12 -29.13
C SER A 492 1.43 -20.87 -29.14
N SER A 493 2.56 -20.22 -28.83
CA SER A 493 3.85 -20.90 -28.65
C SER A 493 3.85 -21.80 -27.40
N LEU A 494 3.33 -21.30 -26.28
CA LEU A 494 3.23 -22.06 -25.02
C LEU A 494 2.32 -23.30 -25.14
N LEU A 495 1.31 -23.26 -26.01
CA LEU A 495 0.46 -24.42 -26.31
C LEU A 495 1.27 -25.64 -26.76
N HIS A 496 2.43 -25.43 -27.40
CA HIS A 496 3.34 -26.46 -27.88
C HIS A 496 4.53 -26.73 -26.95
N SER A 497 4.44 -26.32 -25.68
CA SER A 497 5.46 -26.65 -24.67
C SER A 497 5.67 -28.17 -24.53
N VAL A 498 6.90 -28.56 -24.20
CA VAL A 498 7.23 -29.95 -23.84
C VAL A 498 6.62 -30.35 -22.49
N GLU A 499 6.38 -29.37 -21.61
CA GLU A 499 5.72 -29.57 -20.33
C GLU A 499 4.21 -29.46 -20.51
N VAL A 500 3.49 -30.58 -20.34
CA VAL A 500 2.04 -30.66 -20.52
C VAL A 500 1.28 -29.68 -19.61
N GLU A 501 1.83 -29.32 -18.44
CA GLU A 501 1.23 -28.32 -17.54
C GLU A 501 1.16 -26.94 -18.18
N VAL A 502 2.26 -26.50 -18.80
CA VAL A 502 2.34 -25.21 -19.51
C VAL A 502 1.38 -25.19 -20.69
N SER A 503 1.37 -26.26 -21.49
CA SER A 503 0.43 -26.41 -22.61
C SER A 503 -1.03 -26.42 -22.16
N TYR A 504 -1.32 -27.09 -21.03
CA TYR A 504 -2.66 -27.18 -20.46
C TYR A 504 -3.22 -25.80 -20.08
N PHE A 505 -2.40 -24.96 -19.43
CA PHE A 505 -2.80 -23.60 -19.07
C PHE A 505 -2.94 -22.68 -20.27
N ALA A 506 -2.01 -22.75 -21.24
CA ALA A 506 -2.11 -21.99 -22.49
C ALA A 506 -3.39 -22.32 -23.26
N ALA A 507 -3.70 -23.62 -23.39
CA ALA A 507 -4.94 -24.09 -24.00
C ALA A 507 -6.19 -23.57 -23.28
N GLY A 508 -6.16 -23.48 -21.95
CA GLY A 508 -7.26 -22.93 -21.17
C GLY A 508 -7.52 -21.46 -21.46
N ILE A 509 -6.47 -20.66 -21.58
CA ILE A 509 -6.58 -19.25 -21.97
C ILE A 509 -7.23 -19.15 -23.36
N ILE A 510 -6.70 -19.90 -24.33
CA ILE A 510 -7.21 -19.92 -25.70
C ILE A 510 -8.69 -20.33 -25.73
N ALA A 511 -9.05 -21.41 -25.01
CA ALA A 511 -10.41 -21.94 -24.99
C ALA A 511 -11.42 -20.89 -24.52
N HIS A 512 -11.12 -20.15 -23.45
CA HIS A 512 -11.98 -19.09 -22.93
C HIS A 512 -12.08 -17.86 -23.84
N LEU A 513 -10.98 -17.48 -24.50
CA LEU A 513 -11.01 -16.37 -25.46
C LEU A 513 -11.84 -16.75 -26.71
N ILE A 514 -11.66 -17.96 -27.22
CA ILE A 514 -12.39 -18.49 -28.38
C ILE A 514 -13.89 -18.67 -28.07
N SER A 515 -14.25 -19.09 -26.84
CA SER A 515 -15.63 -19.37 -26.44
C SER A 515 -16.55 -18.15 -26.46
N ARG A 516 -15.99 -16.93 -26.47
CA ARG A 516 -16.75 -15.67 -26.65
C ARG A 516 -17.39 -15.54 -28.03
N GLY A 517 -16.98 -16.37 -28.99
CA GLY A 517 -17.49 -16.37 -30.34
C GLY A 517 -16.77 -15.38 -31.25
N GLU A 518 -17.09 -15.45 -32.55
CA GLU A 518 -16.41 -14.67 -33.59
C GLU A 518 -16.62 -13.16 -33.44
N GLN A 519 -17.80 -12.73 -32.94
CA GLN A 519 -18.13 -11.30 -32.79
C GLN A 519 -17.31 -10.57 -31.73
N ALA A 520 -16.86 -11.31 -30.70
CA ALA A 520 -16.05 -10.76 -29.63
C ALA A 520 -14.54 -10.82 -29.92
N TRP A 521 -14.15 -11.49 -31.01
CA TRP A 521 -12.74 -11.66 -31.39
C TRP A 521 -12.21 -10.40 -32.07
N THR A 522 -11.16 -9.80 -31.52
CA THR A 522 -10.63 -8.50 -31.95
C THR A 522 -9.53 -8.61 -33.02
N LEU A 523 -8.91 -9.78 -33.18
CA LEU A 523 -7.85 -10.04 -34.17
C LEU A 523 -8.41 -10.62 -35.48
N SER A 524 -7.53 -11.02 -36.41
CA SER A 524 -7.98 -11.53 -37.71
C SER A 524 -8.72 -12.87 -37.57
N ARG A 525 -9.74 -13.07 -38.42
CA ARG A 525 -10.48 -14.34 -38.50
C ARG A 525 -9.58 -15.52 -38.85
N SER A 526 -8.57 -15.31 -39.69
CA SER A 526 -7.60 -16.35 -40.04
C SER A 526 -6.77 -16.79 -38.84
N GLN A 527 -6.29 -15.85 -38.01
CA GLN A 527 -5.56 -16.17 -36.79
C GLN A 527 -6.46 -16.92 -35.80
N ARG A 528 -7.73 -16.51 -35.66
CA ARG A 528 -8.71 -17.23 -34.83
C ARG A 528 -8.90 -18.68 -35.25
N ASN A 529 -9.02 -18.91 -36.56
CA ASN A 529 -9.24 -20.27 -37.10
C ASN A 529 -7.99 -21.13 -36.94
N SER A 530 -6.80 -20.59 -37.24
CA SER A 530 -5.54 -21.28 -36.99
C SER A 530 -5.42 -21.69 -35.53
N LEU A 531 -5.70 -20.77 -34.60
CA LEU A 531 -5.60 -21.02 -33.17
C LEU A 531 -6.60 -22.08 -32.68
N LEU A 532 -7.79 -22.14 -33.29
CA LEU A 532 -8.79 -23.17 -33.01
C LEU A 532 -8.28 -24.56 -33.43
N ASP A 533 -7.70 -24.66 -34.63
CA ASP A 533 -7.16 -25.91 -35.18
C ASP A 533 -5.93 -26.37 -34.40
N ASP A 534 -5.06 -25.42 -34.02
CA ASP A 534 -3.88 -25.65 -33.20
C ASP A 534 -4.26 -26.12 -31.79
N LEU A 535 -5.26 -25.48 -31.15
CA LEU A 535 -5.81 -25.89 -29.85
C LEU A 535 -6.28 -27.35 -29.89
N HIS A 536 -7.12 -27.69 -30.87
CA HIS A 536 -7.64 -29.05 -31.02
C HIS A 536 -6.48 -30.04 -31.20
N SER A 537 -5.57 -29.75 -32.14
CA SER A 537 -4.45 -30.62 -32.50
C SER A 537 -3.45 -30.82 -31.36
N ALA A 538 -3.25 -29.81 -30.51
CA ALA A 538 -2.36 -29.89 -29.36
C ALA A 538 -2.92 -30.80 -28.27
N ILE A 539 -4.21 -30.63 -27.90
CA ILE A 539 -4.85 -31.39 -26.81
C ILE A 539 -4.84 -32.89 -27.12
N LEU A 540 -5.09 -33.29 -28.37
CA LEU A 540 -5.07 -34.70 -28.78
C LEU A 540 -3.70 -35.37 -28.66
N LYS A 541 -2.61 -34.58 -28.60
CA LYS A 541 -1.23 -35.10 -28.49
C LYS A 541 -0.75 -35.20 -27.06
N TRP A 542 -1.51 -34.70 -26.08
CA TRP A 542 -1.06 -34.70 -24.70
C TRP A 542 -0.96 -36.11 -24.12
N PRO A 543 0.13 -36.43 -23.40
CA PRO A 543 0.20 -37.68 -22.66
C PRO A 543 -0.82 -37.66 -21.53
N THR A 544 -1.28 -38.84 -21.11
CA THR A 544 -2.05 -38.96 -19.87
C THR A 544 -1.11 -38.70 -18.68
N PRO A 545 -1.31 -37.65 -17.88
CA PRO A 545 -0.38 -37.34 -16.80
C PRO A 545 -0.42 -38.43 -15.72
N GLU A 546 0.70 -38.68 -15.03
CA GLU A 546 0.77 -39.72 -13.99
C GLU A 546 0.08 -39.28 -12.68
N CYS A 547 0.28 -38.03 -12.27
CA CYS A 547 -0.23 -37.44 -11.04
C CYS A 547 -1.32 -36.37 -11.29
N GLU A 548 -2.03 -35.97 -10.23
CA GLU A 548 -2.95 -34.82 -10.27
C GLU A 548 -2.14 -33.53 -10.45
N MET A 549 -2.17 -32.95 -11.66
CA MET A 549 -1.46 -31.70 -11.99
C MET A 549 -2.16 -30.43 -11.46
N VAL A 550 -3.48 -30.47 -11.32
CA VAL A 550 -4.32 -29.29 -11.08
C VAL A 550 -5.44 -29.62 -10.12
N ALA A 551 -5.82 -28.64 -9.29
CA ALA A 551 -6.88 -28.81 -8.31
C ALA A 551 -7.95 -27.73 -8.44
N TYR A 552 -9.19 -28.14 -8.71
CA TYR A 552 -10.32 -27.23 -8.82
C TYR A 552 -11.09 -27.08 -7.51
N ARG A 553 -11.63 -25.88 -7.31
CA ARG A 553 -12.59 -25.57 -6.24
C ARG A 553 -14.04 -25.71 -6.71
N SER A 554 -14.28 -25.62 -8.02
CA SER A 554 -15.59 -25.73 -8.67
C SER A 554 -15.41 -26.07 -10.16
N PHE A 555 -16.38 -26.77 -10.76
CA PHE A 555 -16.52 -27.01 -12.19
C PHE A 555 -17.42 -26.00 -12.91
N ASN A 556 -18.13 -25.12 -12.18
CA ASN A 556 -19.00 -24.10 -12.78
C ASN A 556 -18.38 -23.31 -13.95
N PRO A 557 -17.09 -22.90 -13.90
CA PRO A 557 -16.48 -22.18 -15.01
C PRO A 557 -16.34 -22.97 -16.32
N PHE A 558 -16.35 -24.31 -16.26
CA PHE A 558 -16.24 -25.17 -17.43
C PHE A 558 -17.57 -25.36 -18.15
N PHE A 559 -18.71 -25.22 -17.46
CA PHE A 559 -20.02 -25.50 -18.04
C PHE A 559 -20.38 -24.63 -19.25
N PRO A 560 -20.06 -23.32 -19.29
CA PRO A 560 -20.21 -22.52 -20.51
C PRO A 560 -19.38 -23.06 -21.68
N LEU A 561 -18.15 -23.54 -21.43
CA LEU A 561 -17.26 -24.08 -22.45
C LEU A 561 -17.79 -25.40 -23.03
N LEU A 562 -18.41 -26.24 -22.20
CA LEU A 562 -19.10 -27.46 -22.63
C LEU A 562 -20.26 -27.18 -23.59
N GLY A 563 -20.84 -25.97 -23.56
CA GLY A 563 -21.92 -25.56 -24.47
C GLY A 563 -21.45 -25.09 -25.85
N CYS A 564 -20.14 -25.00 -26.11
CA CYS A 564 -19.59 -24.45 -27.35
C CYS A 564 -19.50 -25.48 -28.50
N PHE A 565 -20.64 -26.01 -28.94
CA PHE A 565 -20.72 -27.07 -29.98
C PHE A 565 -20.12 -26.69 -31.34
N THR A 566 -19.97 -25.40 -31.63
CA THR A 566 -19.37 -24.92 -32.89
C THR A 566 -17.85 -24.81 -32.84
N THR A 567 -17.24 -25.02 -31.67
CA THR A 567 -15.79 -24.91 -31.46
C THR A 567 -15.25 -26.13 -30.69
N PRO A 568 -15.04 -27.28 -31.36
CA PRO A 568 -14.66 -28.53 -30.71
C PRO A 568 -13.44 -28.44 -29.78
N GLY A 569 -12.41 -27.66 -30.15
CA GLY A 569 -11.22 -27.49 -29.32
C GLY A 569 -11.51 -26.91 -27.93
N VAL A 570 -12.53 -26.05 -27.81
CA VAL A 570 -12.97 -25.47 -26.53
C VAL A 570 -13.61 -26.54 -25.65
N GLN A 571 -14.54 -27.32 -26.21
CA GLN A 571 -15.18 -28.42 -25.49
C GLN A 571 -14.15 -29.48 -25.10
N LEU A 572 -13.22 -29.79 -26.00
CA LEU A 572 -12.17 -30.79 -25.81
C LEU A 572 -11.28 -30.47 -24.62
N TRP A 573 -10.86 -29.20 -24.47
CA TRP A 573 -10.11 -28.76 -23.30
C TRP A 573 -10.88 -28.97 -22.00
N ALA A 574 -12.16 -28.57 -21.99
CA ALA A 574 -13.01 -28.66 -20.79
C ALA A 574 -13.26 -30.11 -20.37
N VAL A 575 -13.59 -31.01 -21.31
CA VAL A 575 -13.81 -32.44 -20.99
C VAL A 575 -12.49 -33.13 -20.62
N TRP A 576 -11.37 -32.76 -21.23
CA TRP A 576 -10.05 -33.30 -20.87
C TRP A 576 -9.69 -32.93 -19.42
N ALA A 577 -9.88 -31.67 -19.04
CA ALA A 577 -9.64 -31.17 -17.69
C ALA A 577 -10.47 -31.93 -16.64
N MET A 578 -11.77 -32.11 -16.92
CA MET A 578 -12.68 -32.88 -16.06
C MET A 578 -12.26 -34.34 -15.95
N GLN A 579 -11.93 -35.00 -17.06
CA GLN A 579 -11.50 -36.39 -17.08
C GLN A 579 -10.23 -36.59 -16.25
N HIS A 580 -9.24 -35.70 -16.43
CA HIS A 580 -7.97 -35.75 -15.70
C HIS A 580 -8.20 -35.81 -14.19
N VAL A 581 -8.85 -34.80 -13.61
CA VAL A 581 -9.04 -34.73 -12.16
C VAL A 581 -9.99 -35.81 -11.63
N CYS A 582 -11.04 -36.18 -12.38
CA CYS A 582 -11.94 -37.26 -11.99
C CYS A 582 -11.25 -38.63 -12.00
N SER A 583 -10.28 -38.84 -12.89
CA SER A 583 -9.51 -40.08 -12.93
C SER A 583 -8.46 -40.18 -11.81
N LYS A 584 -7.87 -39.04 -11.40
CA LYS A 584 -6.81 -39.01 -10.38
C LYS A 584 -7.34 -38.95 -8.96
N ASN A 585 -8.44 -38.24 -8.73
CA ASN A 585 -9.04 -38.09 -7.41
C ASN A 585 -10.58 -38.18 -7.48
N PRO A 586 -11.12 -39.37 -7.80
CA PRO A 586 -12.54 -39.57 -8.06
C PRO A 586 -13.41 -39.21 -6.85
N SER A 587 -12.95 -39.49 -5.62
CA SER A 587 -13.73 -39.23 -4.41
C SER A 587 -14.12 -37.76 -4.28
N ARG A 588 -13.18 -36.84 -4.58
CA ARG A 588 -13.40 -35.40 -4.49
C ARG A 588 -14.13 -34.88 -5.73
N TYR A 589 -13.60 -35.14 -6.91
CA TYR A 589 -14.06 -34.46 -8.12
C TYR A 589 -15.32 -35.07 -8.73
N CYS A 590 -15.53 -36.40 -8.64
CA CYS A 590 -16.81 -36.98 -9.09
C CYS A 590 -17.97 -36.46 -8.22
N SER A 591 -17.78 -36.38 -6.90
CA SER A 591 -18.78 -35.82 -5.98
C SER A 591 -19.09 -34.37 -6.32
N MET A 592 -18.06 -33.52 -6.48
CA MET A 592 -18.20 -32.11 -6.86
C MET A 592 -18.94 -31.96 -8.21
N LEU A 593 -18.55 -32.73 -9.23
CA LEU A 593 -19.15 -32.64 -10.56
C LEU A 593 -20.63 -33.03 -10.55
N ILE A 594 -21.03 -34.02 -9.72
CA ILE A 594 -22.43 -34.42 -9.55
C ILE A 594 -23.22 -33.33 -8.81
N GLU A 595 -22.67 -32.80 -7.71
CA GLU A 595 -23.32 -31.78 -6.87
C GLU A 595 -23.58 -30.48 -7.63
N GLU A 596 -22.66 -30.09 -8.52
CA GLU A 596 -22.77 -28.89 -9.34
C GLU A 596 -23.59 -29.08 -10.63
N GLY A 597 -24.12 -30.29 -10.88
CA GLY A 597 -25.01 -30.55 -12.02
C GLY A 597 -24.31 -30.92 -13.33
N GLY A 598 -23.02 -31.27 -13.29
CA GLY A 598 -22.22 -31.63 -14.46
C GLY A 598 -22.75 -32.82 -15.27
N LEU A 599 -23.52 -33.72 -14.66
CA LEU A 599 -24.18 -34.84 -15.36
C LEU A 599 -25.02 -34.36 -16.54
N GLN A 600 -25.83 -33.31 -16.36
CA GLN A 600 -26.70 -32.81 -17.44
C GLN A 600 -25.87 -32.30 -18.63
N HIS A 601 -24.78 -31.59 -18.36
CA HIS A 601 -23.90 -31.08 -19.40
C HIS A 601 -23.22 -32.21 -20.19
N LEU A 602 -22.76 -33.26 -19.50
CA LEU A 602 -22.14 -34.42 -20.15
C LEU A 602 -23.15 -35.24 -20.97
N TYR A 603 -24.39 -35.41 -20.49
CA TYR A 603 -25.46 -36.04 -21.28
C TYR A 603 -25.80 -35.22 -22.52
N ASN A 604 -25.88 -33.89 -22.41
CA ASN A 604 -26.10 -33.03 -23.56
C ASN A 604 -24.99 -33.21 -24.61
N ILE A 605 -23.73 -33.31 -24.20
CA ILE A 605 -22.61 -33.59 -25.12
C ILE A 605 -22.77 -34.97 -25.78
N LYS A 606 -23.13 -36.00 -25.00
CA LYS A 606 -23.31 -37.37 -25.48
C LYS A 606 -24.43 -37.47 -26.53
N GLU A 607 -25.52 -36.74 -26.36
CA GLU A 607 -26.73 -36.83 -27.19
C GLU A 607 -26.74 -35.87 -28.38
N HIS A 608 -25.90 -34.83 -28.39
CA HIS A 608 -25.91 -33.82 -29.44
C HIS A 608 -25.22 -34.32 -30.73
N GLU A 609 -25.94 -34.30 -31.85
CA GLU A 609 -25.49 -34.90 -33.13
C GLU A 609 -24.23 -34.25 -33.72
N GLN A 610 -23.97 -32.98 -33.40
CA GLN A 610 -22.82 -32.23 -33.91
C GLN A 610 -21.60 -32.27 -32.98
N THR A 611 -21.64 -33.07 -31.91
CA THR A 611 -20.50 -33.21 -31.00
C THR A 611 -19.33 -33.88 -31.71
N ASP A 612 -18.13 -33.33 -31.53
CA ASP A 612 -16.91 -33.94 -32.04
C ASP A 612 -16.67 -35.34 -31.43
N PRO A 613 -16.26 -36.35 -32.23
CA PRO A 613 -16.09 -37.72 -31.74
C PRO A 613 -15.16 -37.87 -30.53
N HIS A 614 -14.07 -37.09 -30.46
CA HIS A 614 -13.14 -37.17 -29.33
C HIS A 614 -13.75 -36.57 -28.05
N VAL A 615 -14.47 -35.46 -28.19
CA VAL A 615 -15.20 -34.83 -27.09
C VAL A 615 -16.25 -35.80 -26.54
N GLN A 616 -17.02 -36.43 -27.43
CA GLN A 616 -18.04 -37.41 -27.05
C GLN A 616 -17.41 -38.62 -26.33
N GLN A 617 -16.29 -39.13 -26.84
CA GLN A 617 -15.57 -40.26 -26.23
C GLN A 617 -15.13 -39.96 -24.80
N ILE A 618 -14.53 -38.78 -24.56
CA ILE A 618 -14.09 -38.37 -23.22
C ILE A 618 -15.29 -38.16 -22.30
N ALA A 619 -16.36 -37.51 -22.78
CA ALA A 619 -17.57 -37.30 -22.00
C ALA A 619 -18.22 -38.62 -21.55
N VAL A 620 -18.28 -39.62 -22.43
CA VAL A 620 -18.77 -40.97 -22.08
C VAL A 620 -17.88 -41.62 -21.03
N ALA A 621 -16.55 -41.51 -21.14
CA ALA A 621 -15.63 -42.06 -20.14
C ALA A 621 -15.79 -41.40 -18.76
N ILE A 622 -16.08 -40.09 -18.70
CA ILE A 622 -16.42 -39.38 -17.47
C ILE A 622 -17.74 -39.90 -16.92
N LEU A 623 -18.80 -40.01 -17.75
CA LEU A 623 -20.10 -40.54 -17.34
C LEU A 623 -19.99 -41.94 -16.72
N ASP A 624 -19.24 -42.85 -17.35
CA ASP A 624 -18.99 -44.19 -16.81
C ASP A 624 -18.29 -44.15 -15.44
N SER A 625 -17.38 -43.19 -15.26
CA SER A 625 -16.67 -42.98 -13.99
C SER A 625 -17.60 -42.44 -12.91
N LEU A 626 -18.51 -41.52 -13.26
CA LEU A 626 -19.53 -40.97 -12.37
C LEU A 626 -20.55 -42.04 -11.97
N GLU A 627 -21.00 -42.88 -12.90
CA GLU A 627 -21.92 -43.99 -12.61
C GLU A 627 -21.29 -44.98 -11.62
N LYS A 628 -20.03 -45.39 -11.85
CA LYS A 628 -19.29 -46.24 -10.91
C LYS A 628 -19.16 -45.60 -9.53
N HIS A 629 -18.95 -44.28 -9.47
CA HIS A 629 -18.86 -43.54 -8.22
C HIS A 629 -20.21 -43.51 -7.47
N ILE A 630 -21.30 -43.23 -8.17
CA ILE A 630 -22.67 -43.22 -7.62
C ILE A 630 -23.05 -44.60 -7.06
N VAL A 631 -22.72 -45.68 -7.78
CA VAL A 631 -22.98 -47.05 -7.32
C VAL A 631 -22.21 -47.38 -6.03
N ARG A 632 -20.97 -46.88 -5.88
CA ARG A 632 -20.11 -47.17 -4.73
C ARG A 632 -20.43 -46.32 -3.50
N HIS A 633 -20.77 -45.05 -3.69
CA HIS A 633 -20.84 -44.05 -2.60
C HIS A 633 -22.24 -43.45 -2.40
N GLY A 634 -23.21 -43.81 -3.25
CA GLY A 634 -24.52 -43.15 -3.29
C GLY A 634 -24.45 -41.79 -3.97
N ARG A 635 -25.62 -41.23 -4.30
CA ARG A 635 -25.70 -39.90 -4.91
C ARG A 635 -25.55 -38.84 -3.80
N PRO A 636 -24.54 -37.95 -3.86
CA PRO A 636 -24.44 -36.86 -2.90
C PRO A 636 -25.67 -35.93 -2.99
N PRO A 637 -26.14 -35.34 -1.88
CA PRO A 637 -27.27 -34.43 -1.88
C PRO A 637 -26.95 -33.19 -2.72
N PRO A 638 -27.89 -32.69 -3.55
CA PRO A 638 -27.65 -31.51 -4.37
C PRO A 638 -27.36 -30.30 -3.46
N CYS A 639 -26.31 -29.55 -3.80
CA CYS A 639 -25.94 -28.35 -3.06
C CYS A 639 -27.08 -27.31 -3.18
N LYS A 640 -27.53 -26.75 -2.04
CA LYS A 640 -28.62 -25.75 -2.03
C LYS A 640 -28.18 -24.53 -2.85
N LYS A 641 -28.90 -24.26 -3.94
CA LYS A 641 -28.69 -23.12 -4.85
C LYS A 641 -28.49 -21.80 -4.09
N GLN A 642 -27.46 -21.04 -4.45
CA GLN A 642 -27.47 -19.58 -4.27
C GLN A 642 -28.58 -18.98 -5.15
N PRO A 643 -29.23 -17.88 -4.75
CA PRO A 643 -30.34 -17.29 -5.49
C PRO A 643 -29.85 -16.83 -6.87
N GLN A 644 -30.47 -17.32 -7.93
CA GLN A 644 -30.28 -16.78 -9.27
C GLN A 644 -30.67 -15.29 -9.27
N ALA A 645 -29.70 -14.42 -9.54
CA ALA A 645 -29.96 -13.04 -9.88
C ALA A 645 -30.90 -13.01 -11.10
N ARG A 646 -32.05 -12.35 -10.95
CA ARG A 646 -32.95 -12.06 -12.06
C ARG A 646 -32.22 -11.08 -12.99
N LEU A 647 -31.83 -11.56 -14.16
CA LEU A 647 -31.49 -10.72 -15.31
C LEU A 647 -32.81 -10.15 -15.86
N ASN A 648 -32.96 -8.84 -15.74
CA ASN A 648 -33.73 -7.99 -16.66
C ASN A 648 -32.75 -7.00 -17.27
#